data_AF-A0A522D8T0-F1
#
_entry.id   AF-A0A522D8T0-F1
#
_cell.length_a   1.000
_cell.length_b   1.000
_cell.length_c   1.000
_cell.angle_alpha   90.00
_cell.angle_beta   90.00
_cell.angle_gamma   90.00
#
_symmetry.space_group_name_H-M   'P 1'
#
loop_
_entity.id
_entity.type
_entity.pdbx_description
1 polymer ?
#
loop_
_entity_poly.entity_id
_entity_poly.type
_entity_poly.pdbx_seq_one_letter_code
_entity_poly.pdbx_strand_id
1 'polypeptide(L)'
;MSKLICASAIDGAVEWVARAEQMLDRAMAEKGEGADTGFPDTAYYLPVIYSFTGEKMETVADLRRLLRYAKSLLPARPAEHVWLPYLGNTLDAGVAALFACEIIEACKYLAGPSPVNGIWLGAANDIIMRERGIEFVDGTAPGFAAITGAAPTNAIAVRIARELQEKNLYVFMAGSTNGKQFAEQLHEEGVQLGWETRLVPFGPDVSALIYALGFANRAALSFGGVKPGDFRANLRYNKDRIFAFVLAMGEVDSAKYAAAAGALNYGFPVIADTDIPQILPSGITTYEHVVSNVPPETMVEKALEVRGCKIRITKVPIPVPYGAAFEGERIRKQDTHVEFGGNITTAFEFVTTVGLEDINDGEIEIVGKDVDDIEPGSALPLAIWVEVAGRKMQPDFESILERQIHHLVNGAEGIWHMGQRDIVWTRISKNGFGKGLRLKDYGEILHAKFLANYPAIVDKVKVTLFTDAAEVERRIAVARKIYQERNRRLESMTDESVDTFYSCLLCQSFAPNHVCVITPERLGLCGAYNWLDGKAAHEIDETGPNQPVRKGECMDPVRGVWSGVNEYVYANSHKSVESFCLYSIMERPMTSCGCFEVILAYLPEANGVMAVNREYTGETPVGMSFSTLAGNVGGGAQTPGFMGCGKVFLTSRKFLYAEGGHRRLVWMTKELKELLADDLNRRFGEQGAPGLLDMIADESIAIEAREVRAFMEKAGHPALSMEDMANVAEGGDPSPAQAAPAPSGKQALREIPAAPESVVEAPQASGPAIPGTLDIAALKEEIMSQVRAEIKESLTREIVTDIIGVLSGKFLDGAELVRHRGATGHTGTGKARDAHTPQKAPAVKPAAPRAAERIGAIKSFAVRKDRVEIPVHAITLGATRAEGGTRGRTLTIGGAPSMPFHGWEGSAPHRPLVAMEVFDRVSEKYPPVLRAMWGGLLARPAEMARACVEKYGADVISVRLDGTHPERGNRAAADSLAFVKEVLAAVDVPLIVTGHNHYEKNNEVMKEIARGCAGENLLLNWVEQDNYRTIAGAALAYGHTLVAQSPIDVNIAKQLCILLGNMGIPANRIVIDPMTGAMGYGIEYTYSVMERIRLTGLGGDAALAAPMIVSPGQECAKIKELRASGADFPEWGELEKRAAVWELSTATALLYAGADILIMYNPESAAALRRTIDGLVEAR
;
A
#
# COMPACT_ATOMS: atom_id res chain seq x y z
N MET A 1 -38.34 14.23 15.77
CA MET A 1 -37.38 14.83 16.74
C MET A 1 -38.06 14.94 18.08
N SER A 2 -37.42 14.49 19.17
CA SER A 2 -38.06 14.42 20.49
C SER A 2 -38.23 15.80 21.12
N LYS A 3 -39.48 16.23 21.37
CA LYS A 3 -39.80 17.47 22.10
C LYS A 3 -39.19 17.47 23.50
N LEU A 4 -39.23 16.31 24.17
CA LEU A 4 -38.73 16.16 25.53
C LEU A 4 -37.22 16.41 25.59
N ILE A 5 -36.43 15.77 24.71
CA ILE A 5 -34.98 16.00 24.66
C ILE A 5 -34.67 17.47 24.40
N CYS A 6 -35.33 18.07 23.40
CA CYS A 6 -35.10 19.47 23.07
C CYS A 6 -35.43 20.41 24.25
N ALA A 7 -36.59 20.22 24.90
CA ALA A 7 -36.99 21.03 26.04
C ALA A 7 -36.05 20.84 27.24
N SER A 8 -35.72 19.59 27.60
CA SER A 8 -34.83 19.29 28.72
C SER A 8 -33.41 19.79 28.53
N ALA A 9 -32.88 19.73 27.30
CA ALA A 9 -31.56 20.29 26.99
C ALA A 9 -31.54 21.82 27.08
N ILE A 10 -32.60 22.50 26.62
CA ILE A 10 -32.71 23.96 26.72
C ILE A 10 -32.88 24.39 28.18
N ASP A 11 -33.78 23.74 28.93
CA ASP A 11 -34.02 24.01 30.34
C ASP A 11 -32.72 23.79 31.14
N GLY A 12 -31.98 22.70 30.86
CA GLY A 12 -30.67 22.43 31.46
C GLY A 12 -29.58 23.42 31.09
N ALA A 13 -29.56 23.94 29.85
CA ALA A 13 -28.61 24.97 29.44
C ALA A 13 -28.84 26.29 30.18
N VAL A 14 -30.11 26.67 30.39
CA VAL A 14 -30.48 27.83 31.21
C VAL A 14 -29.97 27.65 32.65
N GLU A 15 -30.16 26.46 33.23
CA GLU A 15 -29.63 26.15 34.55
C GLU A 15 -28.10 26.24 34.61
N TRP A 16 -27.39 25.69 33.64
CA TRP A 16 -25.92 25.74 33.59
C TRP A 16 -25.40 27.16 33.50
N VAL A 17 -25.99 27.99 32.65
CA VAL A 17 -25.61 29.40 32.51
C VAL A 17 -25.87 30.18 33.80
N ALA A 18 -26.98 29.90 34.50
CA ALA A 18 -27.26 30.52 35.80
C ALA A 18 -26.28 30.07 36.88
N ARG A 19 -25.90 28.78 36.92
CA ARG A 19 -24.87 28.26 37.85
C ARG A 19 -23.50 28.87 37.57
N ALA A 20 -23.12 28.99 36.30
CA ALA A 20 -21.88 29.64 35.89
C ALA A 20 -21.86 31.12 36.30
N GLU A 21 -22.97 31.83 36.18
CA GLU A 21 -23.11 33.21 36.65
C GLU A 21 -22.87 33.33 38.16
N GLN A 22 -23.56 32.51 38.95
CA GLN A 22 -23.41 32.54 40.42
C GLN A 22 -21.97 32.23 40.86
N MET A 23 -21.33 31.24 40.21
CA MET A 23 -19.98 30.85 40.59
C MET A 23 -18.94 31.87 40.13
N LEU A 24 -19.14 32.49 38.96
CA LEU A 24 -18.31 33.58 38.47
C LEU A 24 -18.47 34.84 39.34
N ASP A 25 -19.70 35.18 39.76
CA ASP A 25 -19.97 36.29 40.69
C ASP A 25 -19.20 36.12 41.99
N ARG A 26 -19.23 34.90 42.54
CA ARG A 26 -18.49 34.55 43.75
C ARG A 26 -16.98 34.65 43.53
N ALA A 27 -16.44 34.04 42.48
CA ALA A 27 -15.01 34.10 42.17
C ALA A 27 -14.53 35.54 41.96
N MET A 28 -15.33 36.36 41.29
CA MET A 28 -15.06 37.79 41.06
C MET A 28 -15.09 38.59 42.37
N ALA A 29 -16.03 38.31 43.28
CA ALA A 29 -16.08 38.94 44.59
C ALA A 29 -14.86 38.55 45.47
N GLU A 30 -14.38 37.31 45.36
CA GLU A 30 -13.26 36.80 46.16
C GLU A 30 -11.87 37.16 45.60
N LYS A 31 -11.71 37.22 44.27
CA LYS A 31 -10.40 37.37 43.59
C LYS A 31 -10.23 38.67 42.79
N GLY A 32 -11.33 39.36 42.46
CA GLY A 32 -11.34 40.58 41.64
C GLY A 32 -11.39 40.29 40.13
N GLU A 33 -11.77 41.31 39.35
CA GLU A 33 -11.97 41.20 37.89
C GLU A 33 -10.68 40.94 37.10
N GLY A 34 -9.54 41.44 37.59
CA GLY A 34 -8.23 41.30 36.95
C GLY A 34 -7.45 40.05 37.35
N ALA A 35 -8.06 39.11 38.08
CA ALA A 35 -7.39 37.86 38.47
C ALA A 35 -7.21 36.92 37.27
N ASP A 36 -6.04 36.31 37.18
CA ASP A 36 -5.70 35.32 36.14
C ASP A 36 -6.58 34.06 36.29
N THR A 37 -7.04 33.53 35.15
CA THR A 37 -7.85 32.30 35.08
C THR A 37 -7.36 31.40 33.95
N GLY A 38 -7.56 30.09 34.09
CA GLY A 38 -7.16 29.11 33.09
C GLY A 38 -7.05 27.71 33.68
N PHE A 39 -6.78 26.75 32.80
CA PHE A 39 -6.41 25.40 33.20
C PHE A 39 -4.89 25.28 33.37
N PRO A 40 -4.41 24.33 34.20
CA PRO A 40 -2.97 24.17 34.42
C PRO A 40 -2.24 23.72 33.16
N ASP A 41 -1.07 24.31 32.91
CA ASP A 41 -0.08 23.87 31.92
C ASP A 41 -0.66 23.63 30.50
N THR A 42 -1.46 24.57 30.01
CA THR A 42 -2.03 24.55 28.65
C THR A 42 -1.72 25.83 27.87
N ALA A 43 -1.30 25.67 26.61
CA ALA A 43 -1.15 26.76 25.66
C ALA A 43 -2.47 27.12 24.95
N TYR A 44 -3.56 26.40 25.27
CA TYR A 44 -4.86 26.52 24.64
C TYR A 44 -5.91 27.19 25.54
N TYR A 45 -5.48 27.89 26.59
CA TYR A 45 -6.34 28.67 27.49
C TYR A 45 -7.49 27.81 28.06
N LEU A 46 -8.74 28.19 27.78
CA LEU A 46 -9.92 27.35 27.97
C LEU A 46 -10.27 26.69 26.62
N PRO A 47 -9.93 25.41 26.42
CA PRO A 47 -9.86 24.84 25.08
C PRO A 47 -11.15 24.80 24.28
N VAL A 48 -12.31 24.59 24.91
CA VAL A 48 -13.60 24.54 24.19
C VAL A 48 -13.99 25.94 23.73
N ILE A 49 -13.83 26.94 24.60
CA ILE A 49 -14.04 28.35 24.25
C ILE A 49 -13.05 28.78 23.16
N TYR A 50 -11.77 28.49 23.35
CA TYR A 50 -10.71 28.92 22.44
C TYR A 50 -10.85 28.31 21.05
N SER A 51 -11.26 27.04 20.94
CA SER A 51 -11.52 26.42 19.65
C SER A 51 -12.75 27.03 18.96
N PHE A 52 -13.79 27.38 19.70
CA PHE A 52 -15.03 27.92 19.15
C PHE A 52 -14.94 29.40 18.74
N THR A 53 -14.30 30.22 19.57
CA THR A 53 -14.32 31.69 19.41
C THR A 53 -12.97 32.26 18.99
N GLY A 54 -11.88 31.54 19.23
CA GLY A 54 -10.51 32.04 19.07
C GLY A 54 -10.09 33.02 20.17
N GLU A 55 -10.97 33.33 21.12
CA GLU A 55 -10.68 34.26 22.21
C GLU A 55 -9.88 33.58 23.33
N LYS A 56 -8.82 34.26 23.75
CA LYS A 56 -7.97 33.85 24.86
C LYS A 56 -8.59 34.32 26.17
N MET A 57 -9.13 33.38 26.94
CA MET A 57 -9.65 33.69 28.27
C MET A 57 -8.49 33.70 29.26
N GLU A 58 -8.05 34.90 29.68
CA GLU A 58 -6.91 35.07 30.59
C GLU A 58 -7.35 35.62 31.95
N THR A 59 -8.46 36.37 32.00
CA THR A 59 -8.94 37.03 33.23
C THR A 59 -10.39 36.70 33.58
N VAL A 60 -10.78 36.92 34.84
CA VAL A 60 -12.19 36.82 35.29
C VAL A 60 -13.11 37.74 34.47
N ALA A 61 -12.64 38.92 34.06
CA ALA A 61 -13.38 39.83 33.19
C ALA A 61 -13.68 39.22 31.80
N ASP A 62 -12.76 38.44 31.24
CA ASP A 62 -12.98 37.72 29.97
C ASP A 62 -14.08 36.66 30.11
N LEU A 63 -14.09 35.91 31.21
CA LEU A 63 -15.16 34.94 31.50
C LEU A 63 -16.54 35.62 31.59
N ARG A 64 -16.61 36.82 32.16
CA ARG A 64 -17.86 37.61 32.21
C ARG A 64 -18.32 38.01 30.82
N ARG A 65 -17.39 38.39 29.93
CA ARG A 65 -17.71 38.69 28.52
C ARG A 65 -18.28 37.47 27.83
N LEU A 66 -17.63 36.32 27.98
CA LEU A 66 -18.09 35.07 27.40
C LEU A 66 -19.44 34.62 27.96
N LEU A 67 -19.70 34.76 29.25
CA LEU A 67 -20.98 34.40 29.85
C LEU A 67 -22.15 35.17 29.20
N ARG A 68 -21.95 36.44 28.83
CA ARG A 68 -22.96 37.21 28.06
C ARG A 68 -23.18 36.61 26.67
N TYR A 69 -22.13 36.14 26.02
CA TYR A 69 -22.25 35.45 24.73
C TYR A 69 -23.00 34.12 24.88
N ALA A 70 -22.66 33.30 25.89
CA ALA A 70 -23.38 32.06 26.19
C ALA A 70 -24.89 32.31 26.44
N LYS A 71 -25.25 33.39 27.16
CA LYS A 71 -26.65 33.80 27.34
C LYS A 71 -27.37 34.13 26.03
N SER A 72 -26.65 34.66 25.04
CA SER A 72 -27.23 34.99 23.73
C SER A 72 -27.53 33.78 22.85
N LEU A 73 -26.92 32.62 23.16
CA LEU A 73 -27.13 31.35 22.47
C LEU A 73 -28.33 30.56 23.01
N LEU A 74 -28.93 30.98 24.13
CA LEU A 74 -30.07 30.28 24.74
C LEU A 74 -31.34 30.49 23.91
N PRO A 75 -31.90 29.45 23.29
CA PRO A 75 -33.12 29.58 22.49
C PRO A 75 -34.38 29.60 23.36
N ALA A 76 -35.50 30.00 22.77
CA ALA A 76 -36.82 29.84 23.41
C ALA A 76 -37.22 28.35 23.50
N ARG A 77 -37.92 28.00 24.58
CA ARG A 77 -38.48 26.66 24.79
C ARG A 77 -39.47 26.29 23.68
N PRO A 78 -39.51 25.03 23.19
CA PRO A 78 -40.45 24.61 22.16
C PRO A 78 -41.92 24.81 22.57
N ALA A 79 -42.75 25.32 21.66
CA ALA A 79 -44.17 25.57 21.90
C ALA A 79 -44.98 24.29 22.20
N GLU A 80 -46.14 24.42 22.86
CA GLU A 80 -46.91 23.24 23.28
C GLU A 80 -47.59 22.46 22.15
N HIS A 81 -48.27 23.16 21.24
CA HIS A 81 -49.21 22.55 20.29
C HIS A 81 -48.69 22.47 18.84
N VAL A 82 -47.77 23.35 18.44
CA VAL A 82 -47.13 23.34 17.12
C VAL A 82 -45.66 23.68 17.31
N TRP A 83 -44.82 22.67 17.47
CA TRP A 83 -43.37 22.86 17.60
C TRP A 83 -42.68 22.39 16.32
N LEU A 84 -41.89 23.27 15.72
CA LEU A 84 -40.93 22.96 14.67
C LEU A 84 -39.53 22.94 15.29
N PRO A 85 -39.16 21.90 16.06
CA PRO A 85 -37.84 21.83 16.64
C PRO A 85 -36.84 21.57 15.52
N TYR A 86 -35.96 22.54 15.27
CA TYR A 86 -34.75 22.32 14.49
C TYR A 86 -33.64 21.89 15.45
N LEU A 87 -32.92 20.82 15.11
CA LEU A 87 -31.84 20.28 15.95
C LEU A 87 -30.84 21.39 16.32
N GLY A 88 -30.62 22.36 15.41
CA GLY A 88 -29.77 23.53 15.63
C GLY A 88 -30.04 24.28 16.93
N ASN A 89 -31.30 24.60 17.28
CA ASN A 89 -31.57 25.34 18.52
C ASN A 89 -31.16 24.53 19.76
N THR A 90 -31.40 23.22 19.75
CA THR A 90 -30.97 22.33 20.84
C THR A 90 -29.45 22.24 20.91
N LEU A 91 -28.75 22.27 19.78
CA LEU A 91 -27.31 22.28 19.72
C LEU A 91 -26.70 23.60 20.19
N ASP A 92 -27.32 24.73 19.86
CA ASP A 92 -26.91 26.06 20.34
C ASP A 92 -27.03 26.15 21.87
N ALA A 93 -28.13 25.63 22.43
CA ALA A 93 -28.28 25.46 23.87
C ALA A 93 -27.18 24.54 24.46
N GLY A 94 -26.84 23.46 23.74
CA GLY A 94 -25.72 22.59 24.09
C GLY A 94 -24.38 23.34 24.15
N VAL A 95 -24.06 24.17 23.16
CA VAL A 95 -22.85 25.00 23.14
C VAL A 95 -22.85 26.00 24.31
N ALA A 96 -23.99 26.64 24.59
CA ALA A 96 -24.14 27.52 25.75
C ALA A 96 -23.82 26.78 27.08
N ALA A 97 -24.31 25.55 27.21
CA ALA A 97 -24.02 24.69 28.36
C ALA A 97 -22.53 24.32 28.43
N LEU A 98 -21.87 24.02 27.31
CA LEU A 98 -20.43 23.73 27.30
C LEU A 98 -19.60 24.93 27.77
N PHE A 99 -19.89 26.14 27.29
CA PHE A 99 -19.22 27.35 27.76
C PHE A 99 -19.46 27.60 29.24
N ALA A 100 -20.69 27.41 29.72
CA ALA A 100 -21.02 27.51 31.13
C ALA A 100 -20.24 26.50 31.98
N CYS A 101 -20.14 25.23 31.55
CA CYS A 101 -19.36 24.20 32.22
C CYS A 101 -17.87 24.54 32.26
N GLU A 102 -17.29 25.05 31.16
CA GLU A 102 -15.87 25.44 31.13
C GLU A 102 -15.58 26.64 32.05
N ILE A 103 -16.49 27.62 32.11
CA ILE A 103 -16.42 28.74 33.07
C ILE A 103 -16.48 28.22 34.52
N ILE A 104 -17.39 27.30 34.83
CA ILE A 104 -17.52 26.69 36.16
C ILE A 104 -16.22 25.99 36.54
N GLU A 105 -15.68 25.12 35.67
CA GLU A 105 -14.44 24.41 35.95
C GLU A 105 -13.23 25.36 36.08
N ALA A 106 -13.16 26.43 35.28
CA ALA A 106 -12.14 27.47 35.45
C ALA A 106 -12.27 28.20 36.81
N CYS A 107 -13.49 28.48 37.26
CA CYS A 107 -13.75 29.06 38.58
C CYS A 107 -13.38 28.10 39.72
N LYS A 108 -13.51 26.77 39.55
CA LYS A 108 -13.03 25.78 40.53
C LYS A 108 -11.52 25.81 40.70
N TYR A 109 -10.76 25.91 39.60
CA TYR A 109 -9.30 26.09 39.67
C TYR A 109 -8.90 27.40 40.35
N LEU A 110 -9.68 28.47 40.16
CA LEU A 110 -9.38 29.81 40.69
C LEU A 110 -9.78 30.02 42.16
N ALA A 111 -11.01 29.67 42.53
CA ALA A 111 -11.64 29.99 43.81
C ALA A 111 -12.02 28.75 44.65
N GLY A 112 -11.91 27.55 44.07
CA GLY A 112 -12.19 26.29 44.73
C GLY A 112 -13.68 25.86 44.66
N PRO A 113 -13.98 24.59 45.01
CA PRO A 113 -13.03 23.56 45.45
C PRO A 113 -12.12 23.08 44.30
N SER A 114 -10.90 22.66 44.64
CA SER A 114 -9.94 22.14 43.65
C SER A 114 -10.57 20.94 42.92
N PRO A 115 -10.60 20.95 41.57
CA PRO A 115 -11.09 19.81 40.80
C PRO A 115 -10.13 18.61 40.86
N VAL A 116 -8.87 18.83 41.27
CA VAL A 116 -7.89 17.77 41.55
C VAL A 116 -7.94 17.42 43.03
N ASN A 117 -8.48 16.25 43.35
CA ASN A 117 -8.60 15.75 44.72
C ASN A 117 -8.81 14.22 44.75
N GLY A 118 -8.00 13.50 45.53
CA GLY A 118 -8.12 12.04 45.67
C GLY A 118 -7.95 11.32 44.32
N ILE A 119 -9.00 10.62 43.88
CA ILE A 119 -9.01 9.95 42.58
C ILE A 119 -9.21 10.90 41.39
N TRP A 120 -9.68 12.13 41.61
CA TRP A 120 -10.06 13.05 40.53
C TRP A 120 -8.85 13.80 39.98
N LEU A 121 -8.69 13.79 38.66
CA LEU A 121 -7.50 14.31 37.96
C LEU A 121 -7.68 15.73 37.41
N GLY A 122 -8.91 16.20 37.22
CA GLY A 122 -9.18 17.50 36.59
C GLY A 122 -8.71 17.59 35.13
N ALA A 123 -8.45 18.81 34.64
CA ALA A 123 -7.99 19.05 33.27
C ALA A 123 -6.63 18.40 32.99
N ALA A 124 -6.52 17.67 31.87
CA ALA A 124 -5.23 17.18 31.37
C ALA A 124 -4.33 18.36 30.98
N ASN A 125 -3.05 18.35 31.34
CA ASN A 125 -2.08 19.31 30.83
C ASN A 125 -1.66 18.99 29.39
N ASP A 126 -0.93 19.91 28.75
CA ASP A 126 -0.54 19.73 27.33
C ASP A 126 0.53 18.66 27.10
N ILE A 127 1.27 18.24 28.13
CA ILE A 127 2.20 17.10 28.02
C ILE A 127 1.41 15.82 27.85
N ILE A 128 0.45 15.57 28.76
CA ILE A 128 -0.45 14.42 28.71
C ILE A 128 -1.29 14.45 27.43
N MET A 129 -1.83 15.62 27.07
CA MET A 129 -2.61 15.76 25.83
C MET A 129 -1.78 15.43 24.60
N ARG A 130 -0.51 15.84 24.53
CA ARG A 130 0.37 15.47 23.41
C ARG A 130 0.75 14.00 23.41
N GLU A 131 1.07 13.45 24.56
CA GLU A 131 1.47 12.04 24.71
C GLU A 131 0.32 11.08 24.39
N ARG A 132 -0.88 11.37 24.87
CA ARG A 132 -2.05 10.47 24.74
C ARG A 132 -2.93 10.81 23.56
N GLY A 133 -3.00 12.09 23.17
CA GLY A 133 -3.81 12.54 22.04
C GLY A 133 -3.26 12.11 20.69
N ILE A 134 -1.95 11.83 20.58
CA ILE A 134 -1.37 11.26 19.35
C ILE A 134 -1.91 9.85 19.06
N GLU A 135 -2.30 9.09 20.10
CA GLU A 135 -2.86 7.74 19.95
C GLU A 135 -4.20 7.76 19.19
N PHE A 136 -4.96 8.87 19.28
CA PHE A 136 -6.19 9.08 18.49
C PHE A 136 -5.92 9.42 17.02
N VAL A 137 -4.70 9.85 16.70
CA VAL A 137 -4.29 10.26 15.36
C VAL A 137 -3.63 9.10 14.62
N ASP A 138 -2.79 8.33 15.30
CA ASP A 138 -2.12 7.15 14.73
C ASP A 138 -2.97 5.87 14.76
N GLY A 139 -4.09 5.89 15.50
CA GLY A 139 -5.05 4.80 15.57
C GLY A 139 -4.72 3.72 16.61
N THR A 140 -3.69 3.93 17.44
CA THR A 140 -3.35 3.04 18.57
C THR A 140 -4.44 3.03 19.64
N ALA A 141 -5.18 4.13 19.76
CA ALA A 141 -6.46 4.20 20.45
C ALA A 141 -7.50 4.80 19.50
N PRO A 142 -8.62 4.12 19.18
CA PRO A 142 -9.58 4.65 18.21
C PRO A 142 -10.26 5.97 18.65
N GLY A 143 -10.38 6.18 19.96
CA GLY A 143 -11.07 7.32 20.57
C GLY A 143 -11.32 7.10 22.06
N PHE A 144 -12.44 7.60 22.56
CA PHE A 144 -12.80 7.49 23.98
C PHE A 144 -14.30 7.30 24.24
N ALA A 145 -14.64 6.58 25.30
CA ALA A 145 -15.98 6.56 25.87
C ALA A 145 -16.07 7.60 27.00
N ALA A 146 -16.96 8.57 26.85
CA ALA A 146 -17.28 9.52 27.92
C ALA A 146 -18.44 8.97 28.76
N ILE A 147 -18.15 8.52 29.98
CA ILE A 147 -19.14 7.90 30.87
C ILE A 147 -19.61 8.92 31.90
N THR A 148 -20.93 9.03 32.05
CA THR A 148 -21.55 9.85 33.10
C THR A 148 -22.59 9.09 33.90
N GLY A 149 -22.61 9.33 35.21
CA GLY A 149 -23.49 8.63 36.15
C GLY A 149 -22.82 7.42 36.78
N ALA A 150 -23.61 6.37 37.06
CA ALA A 150 -23.16 5.15 37.69
C ALA A 150 -23.87 3.93 37.09
N ALA A 151 -23.13 2.83 36.92
CA ALA A 151 -23.70 1.56 36.49
C ALA A 151 -24.57 0.95 37.60
N PRO A 152 -25.54 0.07 37.27
CA PRO A 152 -26.43 -0.53 38.27
C PRO A 152 -25.70 -1.24 39.43
N THR A 153 -24.55 -1.86 39.14
CA THR A 153 -23.68 -2.50 40.15
C THR A 153 -22.21 -2.25 39.84
N ASN A 154 -21.33 -2.39 40.84
CA ASN A 154 -19.89 -2.23 40.66
C ASN A 154 -19.31 -3.28 39.69
N ALA A 155 -19.79 -4.53 39.74
CA ALA A 155 -19.36 -5.59 38.83
C ALA A 155 -19.66 -5.25 37.35
N ILE A 156 -20.80 -4.63 37.07
CA ILE A 156 -21.13 -4.15 35.73
C ILE A 156 -20.19 -3.01 35.32
N ALA A 157 -19.89 -2.07 36.22
CA ALA A 157 -18.93 -1.00 35.94
C ALA A 157 -17.55 -1.56 35.56
N VAL A 158 -17.04 -2.53 36.33
CA VAL A 158 -15.76 -3.20 36.05
C VAL A 158 -15.79 -3.90 34.69
N ARG A 159 -16.85 -4.65 34.38
CA ARG A 159 -17.00 -5.35 33.09
C ARG A 159 -16.92 -4.36 31.91
N ILE A 160 -17.71 -3.29 31.96
CA ILE A 160 -17.74 -2.27 30.89
C ILE A 160 -16.38 -1.58 30.75
N ALA A 161 -15.73 -1.23 31.87
CA ALA A 161 -14.40 -0.61 31.83
C ALA A 161 -13.35 -1.52 31.19
N ARG A 162 -13.36 -2.82 31.53
CA ARG A 162 -12.44 -3.82 30.97
C ARG A 162 -12.68 -4.04 29.48
N GLU A 163 -13.94 -4.18 29.08
CA GLU A 163 -14.30 -4.34 27.67
C GLU A 163 -13.83 -3.14 26.84
N LEU A 164 -14.01 -1.90 27.33
CA LEU A 164 -13.51 -0.71 26.65
C LEU A 164 -11.97 -0.68 26.57
N GLN A 165 -11.27 -1.13 27.61
CA GLN A 165 -9.80 -1.23 27.60
C GLN A 165 -9.28 -2.27 26.61
N GLU A 166 -9.90 -3.45 26.55
CA GLU A 166 -9.56 -4.52 25.60
C GLU A 166 -9.70 -4.05 24.15
N LYS A 167 -10.65 -3.15 23.91
CA LYS A 167 -10.91 -2.52 22.61
C LYS A 167 -10.05 -1.26 22.38
N ASN A 168 -9.05 -1.03 23.24
CA ASN A 168 -8.09 0.07 23.19
C ASN A 168 -8.70 1.49 23.27
N LEU A 169 -9.86 1.65 23.92
CA LEU A 169 -10.47 2.96 24.12
C LEU A 169 -10.05 3.59 25.45
N TYR A 170 -9.98 4.92 25.46
CA TYR A 170 -9.94 5.66 26.73
C TYR A 170 -11.33 5.72 27.35
N VAL A 171 -11.40 5.66 28.67
CA VAL A 171 -12.64 5.78 29.44
C VAL A 171 -12.55 7.05 30.27
N PHE A 172 -13.26 8.09 29.81
CA PHE A 172 -13.29 9.40 30.44
C PHE A 172 -14.53 9.50 31.33
N MET A 173 -14.34 9.62 32.64
CA MET A 173 -15.43 9.47 33.62
C MET A 173 -15.68 10.78 34.36
N ALA A 174 -16.93 11.26 34.32
CA ALA A 174 -17.35 12.40 35.12
C ALA A 174 -18.87 12.44 35.38
N GLY A 175 -19.27 13.08 36.47
CA GLY A 175 -20.66 13.22 36.86
C GLY A 175 -21.24 12.02 37.60
N SER A 176 -22.36 12.26 38.27
CA SER A 176 -23.00 11.30 39.18
C SER A 176 -24.47 11.07 38.83
N THR A 177 -25.01 9.96 39.34
CA THR A 177 -26.44 9.69 39.39
C THR A 177 -26.77 9.32 40.82
N ASN A 178 -27.73 10.01 41.46
CA ASN A 178 -28.12 9.73 42.85
C ASN A 178 -26.94 9.70 43.84
N GLY A 179 -25.93 10.56 43.62
CA GLY A 179 -24.75 10.67 44.48
C GLY A 179 -23.71 9.56 44.30
N LYS A 180 -23.83 8.71 43.26
CA LYS A 180 -22.83 7.68 42.93
C LYS A 180 -22.20 7.94 41.56
N GLN A 181 -20.91 7.63 41.43
CA GLN A 181 -20.10 7.85 40.22
C GLN A 181 -19.46 6.55 39.72
N PHE A 182 -19.37 6.39 38.41
CA PHE A 182 -18.72 5.24 37.77
C PHE A 182 -17.26 5.06 38.21
N ALA A 183 -16.50 6.16 38.33
CA ALA A 183 -15.10 6.12 38.80
C ALA A 183 -14.98 5.62 40.25
N GLU A 184 -15.91 5.97 41.13
CA GLU A 184 -15.93 5.48 42.51
C GLU A 184 -16.26 3.99 42.56
N GLN A 185 -17.20 3.51 41.73
CA GLN A 185 -17.50 2.08 41.61
C GLN A 185 -16.26 1.25 41.24
N LEU A 186 -15.43 1.77 40.32
CA LEU A 186 -14.18 1.12 39.94
C LEU A 186 -13.15 1.16 41.07
N HIS A 187 -13.06 2.30 41.78
CA HIS A 187 -12.14 2.47 42.89
C HIS A 187 -12.48 1.55 44.07
N GLU A 188 -13.77 1.40 44.40
CA GLU A 188 -14.29 0.49 45.43
C GLU A 188 -13.88 -0.97 45.17
N GLU A 189 -13.81 -1.39 43.91
CA GLU A 189 -13.39 -2.74 43.49
C GLU A 189 -11.87 -2.89 43.31
N GLY A 190 -11.08 -1.87 43.67
CA GLY A 190 -9.63 -1.90 43.56
C GLY A 190 -9.08 -1.81 42.13
N VAL A 191 -9.88 -1.32 41.17
CA VAL A 191 -9.41 -1.08 39.80
C VAL A 191 -8.51 0.15 39.78
N GLN A 192 -7.31 -0.01 39.20
CA GLN A 192 -6.36 1.09 39.05
C GLN A 192 -6.84 2.11 38.01
N LEU A 193 -7.00 3.36 38.45
CA LEU A 193 -7.39 4.50 37.62
C LEU A 193 -6.16 5.34 37.23
N GLY A 194 -6.23 6.01 36.08
CA GLY A 194 -5.20 6.91 35.59
C GLY A 194 -5.04 6.89 34.07
N TRP A 195 -4.17 7.77 33.57
CA TRP A 195 -3.83 7.86 32.14
C TRP A 195 -3.16 6.58 31.62
N GLU A 196 -2.27 5.96 32.41
CA GLU A 196 -1.58 4.70 32.03
C GLU A 196 -2.53 3.52 31.85
N THR A 197 -3.61 3.48 32.64
CA THR A 197 -4.63 2.44 32.50
C THR A 197 -5.74 2.86 31.53
N ARG A 198 -5.69 4.06 30.94
CA ARG A 198 -6.74 4.65 30.10
C ARG A 198 -8.09 4.83 30.81
N LEU A 199 -8.16 4.64 32.12
CA LEU A 199 -9.36 4.87 32.94
C LEU A 199 -9.22 6.21 33.66
N VAL A 200 -9.70 7.29 33.06
CA VAL A 200 -9.42 8.67 33.47
C VAL A 200 -10.61 9.30 34.22
N PRO A 201 -10.55 9.42 35.55
CA PRO A 201 -11.54 10.12 36.35
C PRO A 201 -11.33 11.65 36.33
N PHE A 202 -12.20 12.37 35.64
CA PHE A 202 -12.08 13.82 35.47
C PHE A 202 -12.63 14.61 36.66
N GLY A 203 -13.82 14.29 37.15
CA GLY A 203 -14.41 14.95 38.31
C GLY A 203 -15.78 14.39 38.71
N PRO A 204 -16.25 14.66 39.94
CA PRO A 204 -17.50 14.09 40.45
C PRO A 204 -18.77 14.72 39.85
N ASP A 205 -18.65 15.91 39.27
CA ASP A 205 -19.78 16.68 38.71
C ASP A 205 -19.89 16.52 37.20
N VAL A 206 -21.12 16.67 36.68
CA VAL A 206 -21.40 16.63 35.23
C VAL A 206 -20.62 17.71 34.47
N SER A 207 -20.32 18.86 35.09
CA SER A 207 -19.51 19.92 34.48
C SER A 207 -18.10 19.47 34.11
N ALA A 208 -17.52 18.48 34.82
CA ALA A 208 -16.18 17.96 34.54
C ALA A 208 -16.09 17.15 33.23
N LEU A 209 -17.23 16.76 32.61
CA LEU A 209 -17.24 16.22 31.24
C LEU A 209 -16.65 17.21 30.22
N ILE A 210 -16.61 18.50 30.56
CA ILE A 210 -15.97 19.50 29.71
C ILE A 210 -14.49 19.20 29.46
N TYR A 211 -13.80 18.52 30.40
CA TYR A 211 -12.40 18.14 30.21
C TYR A 211 -12.21 17.09 29.11
N ALA A 212 -13.17 16.19 28.91
CA ALA A 212 -13.16 15.24 27.80
C ALA A 212 -13.26 15.96 26.44
N LEU A 213 -14.19 16.91 26.33
CA LEU A 213 -14.35 17.72 25.13
C LEU A 213 -13.16 18.67 24.94
N GLY A 214 -12.62 19.27 26.00
CA GLY A 214 -11.43 20.11 25.96
C GLY A 214 -10.18 19.33 25.53
N PHE A 215 -10.08 18.04 25.85
CA PHE A 215 -9.06 17.14 25.31
C PHE A 215 -9.23 16.94 23.80
N ALA A 216 -10.46 16.64 23.36
CA ALA A 216 -10.78 16.42 21.95
C ALA A 216 -10.53 17.69 21.08
N ASN A 217 -10.91 18.86 21.57
CA ASN A 217 -10.62 20.14 20.92
C ASN A 217 -9.12 20.40 20.77
N ARG A 218 -8.34 20.11 21.81
CA ARG A 218 -6.88 20.28 21.78
C ARG A 218 -6.19 19.31 20.82
N ALA A 219 -6.69 18.09 20.69
CA ALA A 219 -6.19 17.16 19.68
C ALA A 219 -6.40 17.72 18.26
N ALA A 220 -7.57 18.31 17.97
CA ALA A 220 -7.84 18.96 16.68
C ALA A 220 -6.93 20.19 16.44
N LEU A 221 -6.73 21.03 17.45
CA LEU A 221 -5.85 22.21 17.35
C LEU A 221 -4.37 21.81 17.19
N SER A 222 -3.91 20.80 17.92
CA SER A 222 -2.49 20.39 17.96
C SER A 222 -2.07 19.54 16.77
N PHE A 223 -2.88 18.54 16.42
CA PHE A 223 -2.52 17.54 15.40
C PHE A 223 -3.27 17.76 14.09
N GLY A 224 -4.50 18.27 14.15
CA GLY A 224 -5.29 18.58 12.97
C GLY A 224 -4.92 19.90 12.29
N GLY A 225 -4.07 20.72 12.90
CA GLY A 225 -3.72 22.05 12.39
C GLY A 225 -4.93 23.00 12.30
N VAL A 226 -6.02 22.70 13.04
CA VAL A 226 -7.23 23.53 13.04
C VAL A 226 -6.91 24.87 13.69
N LYS A 227 -7.31 25.96 13.05
CA LYS A 227 -7.10 27.31 13.59
C LYS A 227 -8.08 27.59 14.74
N PRO A 228 -7.62 28.25 15.82
CA PRO A 228 -8.53 28.73 16.88
C PRO A 228 -9.64 29.62 16.29
N GLY A 229 -10.88 29.45 16.75
CA GLY A 229 -12.07 30.14 16.24
C GLY A 229 -12.71 29.51 15.00
N ASP A 230 -12.06 28.55 14.33
CA ASP A 230 -12.68 27.75 13.27
C ASP A 230 -13.41 26.54 13.86
N PHE A 231 -14.53 26.83 14.53
CA PHE A 231 -15.34 25.81 15.18
C PHE A 231 -15.84 24.73 14.20
N ARG A 232 -16.10 25.10 12.93
CA ARG A 232 -16.58 24.15 11.93
C ARG A 232 -15.52 23.12 11.58
N ALA A 233 -14.28 23.56 11.35
CA ALA A 233 -13.16 22.65 11.13
C ALA A 233 -12.88 21.78 12.36
N ASN A 234 -12.99 22.36 13.57
CA ASN A 234 -12.79 21.61 14.82
C ASN A 234 -13.83 20.50 15.01
N LEU A 235 -15.12 20.83 14.87
CA LEU A 235 -16.21 19.86 14.99
C LEU A 235 -16.11 18.76 13.92
N ARG A 236 -15.78 19.13 12.68
CA ARG A 236 -15.58 18.15 11.60
C ARG A 236 -14.40 17.23 11.88
N TYR A 237 -13.27 17.77 12.34
CA TYR A 237 -12.12 16.95 12.74
C TYR A 237 -12.52 15.92 13.79
N ASN A 238 -13.23 16.35 14.84
CA ASN A 238 -13.66 15.44 15.90
C ASN A 238 -14.62 14.37 15.39
N LYS A 239 -15.60 14.74 14.55
CA LYS A 239 -16.52 13.80 13.91
C LYS A 239 -15.77 12.75 13.08
N ASP A 240 -14.77 13.16 12.32
CA ASP A 240 -14.12 12.29 11.32
C ASP A 240 -12.91 11.51 11.89
N ARG A 241 -12.27 12.00 12.96
CA ARG A 241 -10.99 11.46 13.47
C ARG A 241 -11.05 10.89 14.88
N ILE A 242 -11.88 11.42 15.77
CA ILE A 242 -11.93 10.97 17.17
C ILE A 242 -13.20 10.15 17.38
N PHE A 243 -13.07 8.83 17.47
CA PHE A 243 -14.21 7.92 17.61
C PHE A 243 -14.73 7.90 19.04
N ALA A 244 -15.31 9.02 19.47
CA ALA A 244 -15.87 9.18 20.80
C ALA A 244 -17.39 9.07 20.84
N PHE A 245 -17.90 8.57 21.96
CA PHE A 245 -19.32 8.40 22.26
C PHE A 245 -19.58 8.57 23.75
N VAL A 246 -20.82 8.91 24.11
CA VAL A 246 -21.25 9.12 25.50
C VAL A 246 -22.04 7.91 25.99
N LEU A 247 -21.65 7.36 27.14
CA LEU A 247 -22.45 6.38 27.88
C LEU A 247 -23.12 7.09 29.08
N ALA A 248 -24.43 7.31 28.97
CA ALA A 248 -25.24 7.93 30.01
C ALA A 248 -25.86 6.84 30.89
N MET A 249 -25.33 6.66 32.10
CA MET A 249 -25.70 5.59 33.02
C MET A 249 -26.63 6.09 34.13
N GLY A 250 -27.78 5.43 34.27
CA GLY A 250 -28.84 5.80 35.21
C GLY A 250 -29.66 7.00 34.73
N GLU A 251 -30.33 7.68 35.67
CA GLU A 251 -31.23 8.80 35.37
C GLU A 251 -30.52 9.93 34.61
N VAL A 252 -31.11 10.35 33.48
CA VAL A 252 -30.65 11.46 32.65
C VAL A 252 -31.44 12.71 33.02
N ASP A 253 -30.85 13.57 33.85
CA ASP A 253 -31.43 14.84 34.29
C ASP A 253 -31.20 15.98 33.28
N SER A 254 -31.78 17.17 33.53
CA SER A 254 -31.65 18.35 32.65
C SER A 254 -30.18 18.73 32.42
N ALA A 255 -29.34 18.61 33.45
CA ALA A 255 -27.92 18.90 33.37
C ALA A 255 -27.18 17.98 32.38
N LYS A 256 -27.46 16.67 32.42
CA LYS A 256 -26.92 15.70 31.47
C LYS A 256 -27.48 15.89 30.07
N TYR A 257 -28.78 16.17 29.91
CA TYR A 257 -29.37 16.46 28.60
C TYR A 257 -28.66 17.63 27.89
N ALA A 258 -28.39 18.71 28.62
CA ALA A 258 -27.71 19.89 28.06
C ALA A 258 -26.25 19.59 27.66
N ALA A 259 -25.48 18.90 28.51
CA ALA A 259 -24.10 18.51 28.20
C ALA A 259 -24.04 17.53 27.01
N ALA A 260 -24.95 16.56 26.96
CA ALA A 260 -25.09 15.60 25.86
C ALA A 260 -25.44 16.30 24.54
N ALA A 261 -26.33 17.30 24.55
CA ALA A 261 -26.60 18.12 23.37
C ALA A 261 -25.34 18.87 22.87
N GLY A 262 -24.47 19.29 23.79
CA GLY A 262 -23.14 19.81 23.46
C GLY A 262 -22.27 18.77 22.75
N ALA A 263 -22.18 17.54 23.28
CA ALA A 263 -21.40 16.46 22.68
C ALA A 263 -21.90 16.06 21.28
N LEU A 264 -23.22 16.11 21.02
CA LEU A 264 -23.79 15.84 19.71
C LEU A 264 -23.21 16.75 18.61
N ASN A 265 -22.84 18.01 18.92
CA ASN A 265 -22.21 18.92 17.95
C ASN A 265 -20.90 18.34 17.38
N TYR A 266 -20.16 17.55 18.17
CA TYR A 266 -18.90 16.92 17.78
C TYR A 266 -19.11 15.64 16.96
N GLY A 267 -20.36 15.24 16.73
CA GLY A 267 -20.70 13.96 16.12
C GLY A 267 -20.56 12.78 17.08
N PHE A 268 -20.53 13.03 18.40
CA PHE A 268 -20.44 11.98 19.41
C PHE A 268 -21.85 11.53 19.81
N PRO A 269 -22.27 10.29 19.51
CA PRO A 269 -23.59 9.79 19.84
C PRO A 269 -23.72 9.50 21.33
N VAL A 270 -24.95 9.44 21.81
CA VAL A 270 -25.30 9.17 23.21
C VAL A 270 -26.04 7.84 23.31
N ILE A 271 -25.54 6.96 24.18
CA ILE A 271 -26.10 5.66 24.47
C ILE A 271 -26.54 5.66 25.94
N ALA A 272 -27.82 5.42 26.19
CA ALA A 272 -28.41 5.41 27.53
C ALA A 272 -28.92 4.01 27.89
N ASP A 273 -28.73 3.61 29.15
CA ASP A 273 -29.31 2.39 29.74
C ASP A 273 -30.78 2.58 30.10
N THR A 274 -31.20 3.83 30.33
CA THR A 274 -32.57 4.19 30.72
C THR A 274 -33.49 4.44 29.53
N ASP A 275 -34.80 4.32 29.77
CA ASP A 275 -35.85 4.58 28.78
C ASP A 275 -36.08 6.09 28.61
N ILE A 276 -35.22 6.71 27.82
CA ILE A 276 -35.38 8.08 27.34
C ILE A 276 -35.78 8.08 25.86
N PRO A 277 -36.39 9.16 25.33
CA PRO A 277 -36.68 9.25 23.91
C PRO A 277 -35.42 9.12 23.04
N GLN A 278 -35.59 8.65 21.81
CA GLN A 278 -34.48 8.45 20.87
C GLN A 278 -34.40 9.55 19.80
N ILE A 279 -33.21 9.69 19.21
CA ILE A 279 -32.97 10.50 18.01
C ILE A 279 -32.22 9.62 17.01
N LEU A 280 -32.99 8.83 16.27
CA LEU A 280 -32.49 7.87 15.27
C LEU A 280 -32.02 8.48 13.93
N PRO A 281 -32.60 9.59 13.42
CA PRO A 281 -32.14 10.16 12.16
C PRO A 281 -30.65 10.54 12.22
N SER A 282 -29.91 10.32 11.13
CA SER A 282 -28.49 10.68 11.01
C SER A 282 -28.28 12.10 10.47
N GLY A 283 -27.05 12.60 10.55
CA GLY A 283 -26.67 13.90 9.98
C GLY A 283 -25.43 14.49 10.64
N ILE A 284 -25.50 14.74 11.94
CA ILE A 284 -24.36 15.27 12.71
C ILE A 284 -23.50 14.11 13.21
N THR A 285 -24.10 13.12 13.87
CA THR A 285 -23.43 11.83 14.13
C THR A 285 -23.40 10.98 12.85
N THR A 286 -22.55 9.95 12.85
CA THR A 286 -22.41 9.00 11.74
C THR A 286 -23.72 8.25 11.46
N TYR A 287 -24.34 7.70 12.52
CA TYR A 287 -25.61 6.99 12.45
C TYR A 287 -26.63 7.67 13.38
N GLU A 288 -27.12 7.00 14.41
CA GLU A 288 -28.08 7.55 15.36
C GLU A 288 -27.41 8.61 16.27
N HIS A 289 -28.17 9.61 16.72
CA HIS A 289 -27.68 10.60 17.68
C HIS A 289 -27.88 10.14 19.12
N VAL A 290 -29.06 9.57 19.41
CA VAL A 290 -29.41 9.08 20.75
C VAL A 290 -30.10 7.73 20.63
N VAL A 291 -29.51 6.71 21.27
CA VAL A 291 -30.06 5.36 21.42
C VAL A 291 -30.26 5.09 22.91
N SER A 292 -31.42 4.56 23.27
CA SER A 292 -31.84 4.38 24.67
C SER A 292 -32.28 2.94 24.94
N ASN A 293 -32.48 2.63 26.23
CA ASN A 293 -32.89 1.30 26.70
C ASN A 293 -31.93 0.19 26.24
N VAL A 294 -30.62 0.49 26.23
CA VAL A 294 -29.58 -0.46 25.82
C VAL A 294 -29.09 -1.25 27.04
N PRO A 295 -29.17 -2.59 27.03
CA PRO A 295 -28.68 -3.40 28.14
C PRO A 295 -27.18 -3.22 28.39
N PRO A 296 -26.72 -3.22 29.66
CA PRO A 296 -25.29 -3.09 30.00
C PRO A 296 -24.40 -4.19 29.40
N GLU A 297 -24.96 -5.33 28.99
CA GLU A 297 -24.24 -6.46 28.36
C GLU A 297 -23.80 -6.15 26.94
N THR A 298 -24.61 -5.39 26.19
CA THR A 298 -24.38 -5.09 24.77
C THR A 298 -24.10 -3.61 24.53
N MET A 299 -24.01 -2.82 25.60
CA MET A 299 -23.89 -1.36 25.52
C MET A 299 -22.62 -0.90 24.80
N VAL A 300 -21.48 -1.55 25.04
CA VAL A 300 -20.21 -1.18 24.41
C VAL A 300 -20.25 -1.50 22.90
N GLU A 301 -20.69 -2.70 22.53
CA GLU A 301 -20.88 -3.08 21.13
C GLU A 301 -21.83 -2.14 20.40
N LYS A 302 -22.98 -1.83 21.02
CA LYS A 302 -23.95 -0.90 20.44
C LYS A 302 -23.36 0.50 20.26
N ALA A 303 -22.58 0.97 21.23
CA ALA A 303 -21.93 2.27 21.14
C ALA A 303 -20.90 2.35 20.00
N LEU A 304 -20.11 1.29 19.82
CA LEU A 304 -19.16 1.18 18.71
C LEU A 304 -19.86 1.14 17.36
N GLU A 305 -20.94 0.36 17.26
CA GLU A 305 -21.78 0.27 16.06
C GLU A 305 -22.34 1.64 15.68
N VAL A 306 -23.00 2.33 16.62
CA VAL A 306 -23.64 3.65 16.40
C VAL A 306 -22.60 4.73 16.09
N ARG A 307 -21.40 4.64 16.69
CA ARG A 307 -20.31 5.57 16.38
C ARG A 307 -19.67 5.29 15.01
N GLY A 308 -19.80 4.06 14.50
CA GLY A 308 -19.06 3.56 13.36
C GLY A 308 -17.59 3.24 13.68
N CYS A 309 -17.29 2.94 14.94
CA CYS A 309 -15.94 2.60 15.39
C CYS A 309 -15.64 1.13 15.12
N LYS A 310 -14.76 0.86 14.15
CA LYS A 310 -14.31 -0.49 13.82
C LYS A 310 -12.99 -0.78 14.50
N ILE A 311 -12.98 -1.77 15.39
CA ILE A 311 -11.77 -2.15 16.13
C ILE A 311 -10.85 -2.87 15.16
N ARG A 312 -9.63 -2.38 15.03
CA ARG A 312 -8.59 -3.07 14.26
C ARG A 312 -8.07 -4.23 15.09
N ILE A 313 -8.29 -5.46 14.62
CA ILE A 313 -7.64 -6.64 15.16
C ILE A 313 -6.15 -6.55 14.74
N THR A 314 -5.30 -6.10 15.65
CA THR A 314 -3.88 -5.85 15.37
C THR A 314 -3.04 -7.12 15.32
N LYS A 315 -3.50 -8.22 15.93
CA LYS A 315 -2.80 -9.51 15.96
C LYS A 315 -3.77 -10.65 15.61
N VAL A 316 -3.37 -11.50 14.66
CA VAL A 316 -4.09 -12.73 14.33
C VAL A 316 -3.86 -13.74 15.46
N PRO A 317 -4.91 -14.29 16.09
CA PRO A 317 -4.79 -15.10 17.31
C PRO A 317 -4.42 -16.56 17.02
N ILE A 318 -3.29 -16.78 16.33
CA ILE A 318 -2.80 -18.12 15.95
C ILE A 318 -1.45 -18.43 16.63
N PRO A 319 -1.07 -19.71 16.77
CA PRO A 319 0.13 -20.12 17.51
C PRO A 319 1.44 -19.95 16.73
N VAL A 320 1.37 -19.49 15.49
CA VAL A 320 2.52 -19.29 14.59
C VAL A 320 2.65 -17.82 14.18
N PRO A 321 3.85 -17.36 13.80
CA PRO A 321 4.02 -16.07 13.15
C PRO A 321 3.10 -15.90 11.94
N TYR A 322 2.59 -14.67 11.76
CA TYR A 322 1.74 -14.28 10.66
C TYR A 322 2.30 -13.04 9.97
N GLY A 323 2.39 -13.04 8.64
CA GLY A 323 2.82 -11.91 7.83
C GLY A 323 3.11 -12.29 6.37
N ALA A 324 3.21 -11.29 5.48
CA ALA A 324 3.43 -11.50 4.05
C ALA A 324 4.73 -12.26 3.73
N ALA A 325 5.71 -12.24 4.63
CA ALA A 325 6.97 -12.97 4.48
C ALA A 325 6.78 -14.50 4.39
N PHE A 326 5.67 -15.04 4.89
CA PHE A 326 5.38 -16.49 4.88
C PHE A 326 4.58 -16.93 3.64
N GLU A 327 4.04 -15.99 2.85
CA GLU A 327 3.11 -16.29 1.76
C GLU A 327 3.71 -17.18 0.64
N GLY A 328 5.05 -17.13 0.50
CA GLY A 328 5.80 -17.92 -0.46
C GLY A 328 6.38 -19.24 0.08
N GLU A 329 6.05 -19.65 1.30
CA GLU A 329 6.58 -20.89 1.90
C GLU A 329 6.22 -22.11 1.05
N ARG A 330 7.19 -22.99 0.77
CA ARG A 330 6.96 -24.24 0.04
C ARG A 330 6.99 -25.43 0.99
N ILE A 331 5.84 -26.06 1.22
CA ILE A 331 5.74 -27.30 2.01
C ILE A 331 5.89 -28.51 1.09
N ARG A 332 7.03 -29.20 1.18
CA ARG A 332 7.27 -30.45 0.44
C ARG A 332 6.55 -31.62 1.11
N LYS A 333 6.23 -32.67 0.34
CA LYS A 333 5.50 -33.87 0.81
C LYS A 333 6.07 -34.49 2.10
N GLN A 334 7.39 -34.51 2.25
CA GLN A 334 8.07 -35.06 3.43
C GLN A 334 7.86 -34.22 4.71
N ASP A 335 7.56 -32.93 4.55
CA ASP A 335 7.37 -31.95 5.62
C ASP A 335 5.87 -31.70 5.91
N THR A 336 4.98 -32.32 5.13
CA THR A 336 3.52 -32.23 5.26
C THR A 336 3.01 -33.07 6.45
N HIS A 337 2.21 -32.45 7.32
CA HIS A 337 1.42 -33.12 8.36
C HIS A 337 0.06 -33.58 7.82
N VAL A 338 -0.62 -32.70 7.07
CA VAL A 338 -1.87 -33.02 6.38
C VAL A 338 -1.96 -32.24 5.08
N GLU A 339 -2.61 -32.85 4.09
CA GLU A 339 -2.88 -32.28 2.78
C GLU A 339 -4.37 -32.34 2.45
N PHE A 340 -4.89 -31.30 1.81
CA PHE A 340 -6.27 -31.23 1.36
C PHE A 340 -6.30 -30.77 -0.08
N GLY A 341 -7.13 -31.40 -0.92
CA GLY A 341 -7.33 -30.95 -2.28
C GLY A 341 -6.30 -31.47 -3.28
N GLY A 342 -6.02 -30.66 -4.29
CA GLY A 342 -5.19 -31.06 -5.43
C GLY A 342 -5.84 -32.19 -6.23
N ASN A 343 -5.04 -33.15 -6.69
CA ASN A 343 -5.54 -34.35 -7.37
C ASN A 343 -5.77 -35.54 -6.41
N ILE A 344 -5.81 -35.29 -5.09
CA ILE A 344 -5.84 -36.34 -4.07
C ILE A 344 -7.22 -36.45 -3.43
N THR A 345 -7.79 -35.32 -2.98
CA THR A 345 -9.11 -35.25 -2.35
C THR A 345 -9.91 -34.07 -2.89
N THR A 346 -11.23 -34.09 -2.73
CA THR A 346 -12.08 -32.94 -3.06
C THR A 346 -11.83 -31.80 -2.05
N ALA A 347 -11.45 -30.63 -2.53
CA ALA A 347 -11.37 -29.43 -1.69
C ALA A 347 -11.85 -28.16 -2.40
N PHE A 348 -12.56 -27.30 -1.67
CA PHE A 348 -13.04 -26.03 -2.19
C PHE A 348 -13.16 -24.93 -1.12
N GLU A 349 -13.20 -23.68 -1.57
CA GLU A 349 -13.40 -22.48 -0.75
C GLU A 349 -14.59 -21.67 -1.26
N PHE A 350 -15.48 -21.23 -0.37
CA PHE A 350 -16.72 -20.57 -0.74
C PHE A 350 -17.06 -19.44 0.24
N VAL A 351 -17.24 -18.23 -0.29
CA VAL A 351 -17.76 -17.08 0.46
C VAL A 351 -19.19 -16.78 0.04
N THR A 352 -20.06 -16.53 1.00
CA THR A 352 -21.46 -16.11 0.78
C THR A 352 -21.86 -14.99 1.73
N THR A 353 -22.71 -14.08 1.25
CA THR A 353 -23.30 -13.02 2.05
C THR A 353 -24.54 -13.52 2.80
N VAL A 354 -24.69 -13.12 4.07
CA VAL A 354 -25.86 -13.41 4.92
C VAL A 354 -26.35 -12.14 5.65
N GLY A 355 -27.53 -12.20 6.28
CA GLY A 355 -28.06 -11.10 7.08
C GLY A 355 -27.26 -10.89 8.37
N LEU A 356 -27.24 -9.65 8.88
CA LEU A 356 -26.56 -9.30 10.14
C LEU A 356 -27.08 -10.07 11.36
N GLU A 357 -28.34 -10.51 11.30
CA GLU A 357 -29.01 -11.28 12.36
C GLU A 357 -28.73 -12.80 12.27
N ASP A 358 -28.22 -13.28 11.13
CA ASP A 358 -28.14 -14.72 10.81
C ASP A 358 -26.88 -15.37 11.37
N ILE A 359 -25.85 -14.58 11.71
CA ILE A 359 -24.56 -15.06 12.22
C ILE A 359 -24.09 -14.30 13.46
N ASN A 360 -23.37 -15.03 14.32
CA ASN A 360 -22.56 -14.45 15.39
C ASN A 360 -21.15 -14.18 14.85
N ASP A 361 -20.61 -13.01 15.17
CA ASP A 361 -19.25 -12.69 14.76
C ASP A 361 -18.23 -13.55 15.50
N GLY A 362 -17.20 -14.04 14.79
CA GLY A 362 -16.12 -14.85 15.35
C GLY A 362 -16.47 -16.32 15.59
N GLU A 363 -17.65 -16.77 15.14
CA GLU A 363 -18.03 -18.17 15.24
C GLU A 363 -17.22 -19.03 14.26
N ILE A 364 -16.46 -20.00 14.80
CA ILE A 364 -15.63 -20.91 14.02
C ILE A 364 -16.02 -22.35 14.39
N GLU A 365 -16.45 -23.13 13.40
CA GLU A 365 -16.91 -24.50 13.57
C GLU A 365 -16.11 -25.47 12.67
N ILE A 366 -15.83 -26.68 13.19
CA ILE A 366 -15.24 -27.78 12.41
C ILE A 366 -16.24 -28.93 12.40
N VAL A 367 -16.61 -29.38 11.21
CA VAL A 367 -17.54 -30.50 11.00
C VAL A 367 -16.80 -31.64 10.30
N GLY A 368 -16.40 -32.64 11.09
CA GLY A 368 -15.57 -33.76 10.65
C GLY A 368 -14.40 -33.96 11.61
N LYS A 369 -13.31 -34.52 11.10
CA LYS A 369 -12.05 -34.70 11.86
C LYS A 369 -11.19 -33.43 11.78
N ASP A 370 -10.59 -33.06 12.90
CA ASP A 370 -9.52 -32.05 12.91
C ASP A 370 -8.15 -32.73 12.63
N VAL A 371 -7.10 -31.93 12.50
CA VAL A 371 -5.77 -32.34 12.04
C VAL A 371 -4.95 -33.07 13.09
N ASP A 372 -5.39 -33.08 14.35
CA ASP A 372 -4.85 -33.90 15.43
C ASP A 372 -5.53 -35.27 15.57
N ASP A 373 -6.65 -35.50 14.88
CA ASP A 373 -7.38 -36.78 14.85
C ASP A 373 -6.92 -37.71 13.70
N ILE A 374 -5.80 -37.39 13.05
CA ILE A 374 -5.28 -38.11 11.88
C ILE A 374 -3.79 -38.43 11.99
N GLU A 375 -3.38 -39.45 11.26
CA GLU A 375 -1.96 -39.81 11.14
C GLU A 375 -1.20 -38.78 10.29
N PRO A 376 0.02 -38.38 10.68
CA PRO A 376 0.84 -37.46 9.88
C PRO A 376 1.09 -37.97 8.45
N GLY A 377 0.90 -37.09 7.47
CA GLY A 377 0.99 -37.39 6.04
C GLY A 377 -0.34 -37.84 5.41
N SER A 378 -1.45 -37.83 6.16
CA SER A 378 -2.78 -38.13 5.63
C SER A 378 -3.30 -37.04 4.68
N ALA A 379 -4.25 -37.42 3.83
CA ALA A 379 -5.02 -36.49 3.00
C ALA A 379 -6.50 -36.51 3.39
N LEU A 380 -7.13 -35.35 3.49
CA LEU A 380 -8.54 -35.19 3.84
C LEU A 380 -9.26 -34.31 2.81
N PRO A 381 -10.58 -34.50 2.58
CA PRO A 381 -11.36 -33.50 1.86
C PRO A 381 -11.52 -32.23 2.72
N LEU A 382 -11.76 -31.08 2.08
CA LEU A 382 -11.93 -29.81 2.80
C LEU A 382 -12.93 -28.88 2.10
N ALA A 383 -13.92 -28.38 2.84
CA ALA A 383 -14.68 -27.20 2.43
C ALA A 383 -14.41 -26.05 3.40
N ILE A 384 -13.89 -24.94 2.88
CA ILE A 384 -13.75 -23.67 3.61
C ILE A 384 -15.02 -22.85 3.32
N TRP A 385 -15.99 -22.87 4.23
CA TRP A 385 -17.25 -22.16 4.07
C TRP A 385 -17.25 -20.89 4.92
N VAL A 386 -17.33 -19.73 4.28
CA VAL A 386 -17.26 -18.42 4.95
C VAL A 386 -18.56 -17.67 4.73
N GLU A 387 -19.18 -17.28 5.83
CA GLU A 387 -20.39 -16.47 5.84
C GLU A 387 -20.03 -15.07 6.33
N VAL A 388 -20.30 -14.05 5.51
CA VAL A 388 -19.99 -12.66 5.82
C VAL A 388 -21.27 -11.83 5.85
N ALA A 389 -21.36 -10.94 6.84
CA ALA A 389 -22.45 -9.98 6.93
C ALA A 389 -21.89 -8.57 7.04
N GLY A 390 -22.54 -7.62 6.37
CA GLY A 390 -22.21 -6.21 6.52
C GLY A 390 -23.19 -5.30 5.81
N ARG A 391 -23.36 -4.07 6.32
CA ARG A 391 -24.36 -3.12 5.79
C ARG A 391 -24.10 -2.72 4.34
N LYS A 392 -22.83 -2.74 3.92
CA LYS A 392 -22.40 -2.48 2.54
C LYS A 392 -22.04 -3.75 1.77
N MET A 393 -22.16 -4.93 2.38
CA MET A 393 -21.86 -6.20 1.71
C MET A 393 -22.88 -6.45 0.60
N GLN A 394 -22.40 -6.93 -0.54
CA GLN A 394 -23.23 -7.26 -1.70
C GLN A 394 -22.77 -8.58 -2.30
N PRO A 395 -23.64 -9.34 -2.98
CA PRO A 395 -23.26 -10.60 -3.62
C PRO A 395 -22.09 -10.47 -4.62
N ASP A 396 -21.91 -9.29 -5.22
CA ASP A 396 -20.81 -9.01 -6.15
C ASP A 396 -19.44 -8.91 -5.46
N PHE A 397 -19.39 -8.80 -4.12
CA PHE A 397 -18.14 -8.77 -3.36
C PHE A 397 -17.68 -10.16 -2.88
N GLU A 398 -18.51 -11.19 -3.04
CA GLU A 398 -18.21 -12.54 -2.56
C GLU A 398 -16.98 -13.14 -3.23
N SER A 399 -16.88 -13.05 -4.56
CA SER A 399 -15.72 -13.51 -5.35
C SER A 399 -14.41 -12.80 -4.95
N ILE A 400 -14.51 -11.53 -4.57
CA ILE A 400 -13.37 -10.71 -4.15
C ILE A 400 -12.84 -11.22 -2.83
N LEU A 401 -13.71 -11.39 -1.83
CA LEU A 401 -13.34 -11.94 -0.53
C LEU A 401 -12.87 -13.40 -0.65
N GLU A 402 -13.52 -14.20 -1.48
CA GLU A 402 -13.17 -15.61 -1.71
C GLU A 402 -11.73 -15.76 -2.19
N ARG A 403 -11.31 -14.94 -3.16
CA ARG A 403 -9.92 -14.99 -3.63
C ARG A 403 -8.90 -14.64 -2.55
N GLN A 404 -9.28 -13.80 -1.59
CA GLN A 404 -8.37 -13.37 -0.54
C GLN A 404 -8.05 -14.51 0.41
N ILE A 405 -8.89 -15.55 0.51
CA ILE A 405 -8.60 -16.73 1.32
C ILE A 405 -7.19 -17.26 1.03
N HIS A 406 -6.80 -17.32 -0.26
CA HIS A 406 -5.45 -17.70 -0.66
C HIS A 406 -4.35 -16.85 -0.01
N HIS A 407 -4.43 -15.53 -0.08
CA HIS A 407 -3.41 -14.65 0.50
C HIS A 407 -3.45 -14.68 2.03
N LEU A 408 -4.66 -14.70 2.60
CA LEU A 408 -4.86 -14.61 4.03
C LEU A 408 -4.30 -15.84 4.76
N VAL A 409 -4.60 -17.06 4.31
CA VAL A 409 -4.13 -18.28 4.98
C VAL A 409 -2.64 -18.54 4.74
N ASN A 410 -2.10 -18.19 3.57
CA ASN A 410 -0.67 -18.27 3.29
C ASN A 410 0.16 -17.29 4.14
N GLY A 411 -0.46 -16.27 4.75
CA GLY A 411 0.23 -15.38 5.67
C GLY A 411 0.74 -16.07 6.94
N ALA A 412 0.30 -17.28 7.27
CA ALA A 412 0.74 -18.02 8.46
C ALA A 412 1.92 -18.96 8.17
N GLU A 413 2.96 -18.92 9.01
CA GLU A 413 4.06 -19.90 8.94
C GLU A 413 3.54 -21.34 9.06
N GLY A 414 3.89 -22.19 8.11
CA GLY A 414 3.54 -23.59 8.11
C GLY A 414 2.18 -23.93 7.49
N ILE A 415 1.49 -22.96 6.88
CA ILE A 415 0.37 -23.18 5.95
C ILE A 415 0.85 -22.91 4.52
N TRP A 416 0.43 -23.75 3.58
CA TRP A 416 0.58 -23.47 2.15
C TRP A 416 -0.75 -23.72 1.45
N HIS A 417 -1.28 -22.73 0.76
CA HIS A 417 -2.53 -22.80 0.01
C HIS A 417 -2.33 -22.39 -1.44
N MET A 418 -2.93 -23.11 -2.38
CA MET A 418 -2.90 -22.80 -3.81
C MET A 418 -4.22 -23.19 -4.44
N GLY A 419 -4.53 -22.60 -5.60
CA GLY A 419 -5.82 -22.79 -6.26
C GLY A 419 -6.82 -21.72 -5.84
N GLN A 420 -8.08 -22.03 -6.07
CA GLN A 420 -9.25 -21.19 -5.80
C GLN A 420 -10.52 -22.03 -5.99
N ARG A 421 -11.68 -21.51 -5.57
CA ARG A 421 -12.99 -22.14 -5.83
C ARG A 421 -12.95 -23.63 -5.50
N ASP A 422 -13.18 -24.51 -6.48
CA ASP A 422 -13.25 -25.96 -6.32
C ASP A 422 -12.00 -26.74 -6.73
N ILE A 423 -10.88 -26.05 -6.90
CA ILE A 423 -9.57 -26.62 -7.25
C ILE A 423 -8.51 -26.26 -6.20
N VAL A 424 -8.95 -26.07 -4.96
CA VAL A 424 -8.09 -25.74 -3.83
C VAL A 424 -7.11 -26.88 -3.57
N TRP A 425 -5.88 -26.53 -3.20
CA TRP A 425 -4.85 -27.43 -2.73
C TRP A 425 -4.12 -26.78 -1.58
N THR A 426 -4.25 -27.33 -0.37
CA THR A 426 -3.64 -26.75 0.83
C THR A 426 -2.97 -27.79 1.71
N ARG A 427 -1.95 -27.35 2.45
CA ARG A 427 -1.10 -28.17 3.33
C ARG A 427 -0.86 -27.47 4.66
N ILE A 428 -0.75 -28.28 5.70
CA ILE A 428 -0.19 -27.88 7.00
C ILE A 428 1.13 -28.62 7.19
N SER A 429 2.19 -27.93 7.59
CA SER A 429 3.50 -28.52 7.85
C SER A 429 3.56 -29.22 9.21
N LYS A 430 4.46 -30.20 9.34
CA LYS A 430 4.79 -30.84 10.62
C LYS A 430 5.30 -29.85 11.66
N ASN A 431 6.07 -28.85 11.22
CA ASN A 431 6.58 -27.77 12.09
C ASN A 431 5.44 -26.88 12.61
N GLY A 432 4.55 -26.44 11.72
CA GLY A 432 3.35 -25.66 12.09
C GLY A 432 2.48 -26.43 13.08
N PHE A 433 2.14 -27.69 12.77
CA PHE A 433 1.36 -28.54 13.67
C PHE A 433 2.04 -28.72 15.04
N GLY A 434 3.36 -28.92 15.07
CA GLY A 434 4.15 -29.03 16.30
C GLY A 434 4.17 -27.76 17.15
N LYS A 435 4.00 -26.58 16.54
CA LYS A 435 3.82 -25.29 17.23
C LYS A 435 2.39 -25.08 17.74
N GLY A 436 1.46 -25.97 17.42
CA GLY A 436 0.06 -25.90 17.84
C GLY A 436 -0.93 -25.53 16.75
N LEU A 437 -0.48 -25.35 15.50
CA LEU A 437 -1.36 -25.00 14.38
C LEU A 437 -2.41 -26.11 14.15
N ARG A 438 -3.67 -25.72 13.97
CA ARG A 438 -4.86 -26.57 13.76
C ARG A 438 -5.70 -26.06 12.59
N LEU A 439 -6.72 -26.82 12.19
CA LEU A 439 -7.62 -26.38 11.13
C LEU A 439 -8.42 -25.15 11.57
N LYS A 440 -8.80 -25.06 12.85
CA LYS A 440 -9.48 -23.88 13.43
C LYS A 440 -8.76 -22.56 13.13
N ASP A 441 -7.43 -22.58 13.07
CA ASP A 441 -6.62 -21.39 12.82
C ASP A 441 -6.87 -20.78 11.43
N TYR A 442 -7.36 -21.55 10.45
CA TYR A 442 -7.85 -20.99 9.18
C TYR A 442 -9.02 -20.04 9.44
N GLY A 443 -9.97 -20.44 10.30
CA GLY A 443 -11.10 -19.59 10.68
C GLY A 443 -10.67 -18.34 11.43
N GLU A 444 -9.71 -18.46 12.35
CA GLU A 444 -9.17 -17.32 13.12
C GLU A 444 -8.47 -16.30 12.20
N ILE A 445 -7.71 -16.79 11.22
CA ILE A 445 -7.08 -15.95 10.19
C ILE A 445 -8.15 -15.22 9.37
N LEU A 446 -9.14 -15.94 8.84
CA LEU A 446 -10.16 -15.39 7.97
C LEU A 446 -11.04 -14.37 8.70
N HIS A 447 -11.50 -14.66 9.91
CA HIS A 447 -12.25 -13.72 10.74
C HIS A 447 -11.45 -12.44 11.00
N ALA A 448 -10.23 -12.57 11.54
CA ALA A 448 -9.40 -11.43 11.88
C ALA A 448 -9.08 -10.56 10.65
N LYS A 449 -8.75 -11.19 9.53
CA LYS A 449 -8.26 -10.49 8.34
C LYS A 449 -9.36 -9.95 7.46
N PHE A 450 -10.51 -10.61 7.35
CA PHE A 450 -11.63 -10.00 6.62
C PHE A 450 -12.12 -8.73 7.30
N LEU A 451 -12.25 -8.73 8.64
CA LEU A 451 -12.61 -7.53 9.39
C LEU A 451 -11.53 -6.43 9.30
N ALA A 452 -10.26 -6.80 9.36
CA ALA A 452 -9.16 -5.84 9.31
C ALA A 452 -8.92 -5.24 7.91
N ASN A 453 -8.97 -6.06 6.86
CA ASN A 453 -8.65 -5.66 5.49
C ASN A 453 -9.86 -5.08 4.76
N TYR A 454 -11.07 -5.52 5.10
CA TYR A 454 -12.31 -5.09 4.43
C TYR A 454 -13.31 -4.41 5.39
N PRO A 455 -12.86 -3.45 6.22
CA PRO A 455 -13.71 -2.83 7.22
C PRO A 455 -14.78 -1.92 6.60
N ALA A 456 -14.80 -1.67 5.29
CA ALA A 456 -15.91 -0.93 4.69
C ALA A 456 -17.14 -1.81 4.44
N ILE A 457 -16.94 -3.10 4.18
CA ILE A 457 -17.96 -4.01 3.66
C ILE A 457 -18.25 -5.20 4.57
N VAL A 458 -17.29 -5.66 5.38
CA VAL A 458 -17.47 -6.76 6.34
C VAL A 458 -17.66 -6.20 7.75
N ASP A 459 -18.76 -6.58 8.40
CA ASP A 459 -19.08 -6.26 9.80
C ASP A 459 -19.01 -7.50 10.70
N LYS A 460 -19.42 -8.68 10.20
CA LYS A 460 -19.34 -9.97 10.90
C LYS A 460 -18.84 -11.09 10.00
N VAL A 461 -18.12 -12.05 10.57
CA VAL A 461 -17.66 -13.25 9.86
C VAL A 461 -17.91 -14.50 10.70
N LYS A 462 -18.50 -15.52 10.06
CA LYS A 462 -18.56 -16.90 10.55
C LYS A 462 -17.81 -17.81 9.59
N VAL A 463 -17.05 -18.78 10.12
CA VAL A 463 -16.31 -19.75 9.30
C VAL A 463 -16.66 -21.17 9.74
N THR A 464 -17.04 -22.02 8.78
CA THR A 464 -17.22 -23.45 9.02
C THR A 464 -16.32 -24.26 8.10
N LEU A 465 -15.54 -25.16 8.69
CA LEU A 465 -14.55 -26.00 8.02
C LEU A 465 -15.06 -27.45 8.01
N PHE A 466 -15.36 -27.98 6.82
CA PHE A 466 -15.87 -29.35 6.68
C PHE A 466 -14.77 -30.29 6.21
N THR A 467 -14.55 -31.37 6.95
CA THR A 467 -13.62 -32.47 6.57
C THR A 467 -14.33 -33.82 6.45
N ASP A 468 -15.63 -33.87 6.73
CA ASP A 468 -16.48 -35.03 6.40
C ASP A 468 -16.72 -35.12 4.89
N ALA A 469 -16.36 -36.27 4.29
CA ALA A 469 -16.42 -36.44 2.84
C ALA A 469 -17.83 -36.32 2.26
N ALA A 470 -18.85 -36.87 2.94
CA ALA A 470 -20.22 -36.81 2.44
C ALA A 470 -20.75 -35.37 2.44
N GLU A 471 -20.34 -34.59 3.42
CA GLU A 471 -20.72 -33.20 3.56
C GLU A 471 -19.99 -32.27 2.58
N VAL A 472 -18.70 -32.52 2.31
CA VAL A 472 -17.93 -31.82 1.27
C VAL A 472 -18.56 -32.04 -0.11
N GLU A 473 -18.92 -33.28 -0.46
CA GLU A 473 -19.57 -33.61 -1.74
C GLU A 473 -20.96 -32.98 -1.89
N ARG A 474 -21.73 -32.82 -0.80
CA ARG A 474 -23.00 -32.09 -0.85
C ARG A 474 -22.80 -30.61 -1.13
N ARG A 475 -21.84 -29.97 -0.46
CA ARG A 475 -21.65 -28.52 -0.58
C ARG A 475 -20.95 -28.09 -1.86
N ILE A 476 -20.03 -28.89 -2.41
CA ILE A 476 -19.36 -28.55 -3.67
C ILE A 476 -20.37 -28.41 -4.82
N ALA A 477 -21.46 -29.19 -4.81
CA ALA A 477 -22.55 -29.05 -5.79
C ALA A 477 -23.24 -27.68 -5.70
N VAL A 478 -23.43 -27.16 -4.48
CA VAL A 478 -23.98 -25.81 -4.23
C VAL A 478 -22.98 -24.75 -4.70
N ALA A 479 -21.72 -24.87 -4.30
CA ALA A 479 -20.67 -23.92 -4.66
C ALA A 479 -20.50 -23.83 -6.18
N ARG A 480 -20.40 -24.96 -6.88
CA ARG A 480 -20.29 -25.03 -8.35
C ARG A 480 -21.45 -24.37 -9.07
N LYS A 481 -22.67 -24.55 -8.59
CA LYS A 481 -23.85 -23.87 -9.15
C LYS A 481 -23.69 -22.34 -9.07
N ILE A 482 -23.29 -21.83 -7.91
CA ILE A 482 -23.07 -20.39 -7.71
C ILE A 482 -21.89 -19.88 -8.54
N TYR A 483 -20.79 -20.64 -8.64
CA TYR A 483 -19.67 -20.26 -9.53
C TYR A 483 -20.11 -20.15 -10.99
N GLN A 484 -20.97 -21.05 -11.47
CA GLN A 484 -21.54 -20.96 -12.82
C GLN A 484 -22.42 -19.72 -12.98
N GLU A 485 -23.27 -19.41 -11.99
CA GLU A 485 -24.10 -18.20 -12.01
C GLU A 485 -23.23 -16.93 -12.04
N ARG A 486 -22.18 -16.85 -11.20
CA ARG A 486 -21.20 -15.76 -11.19
C ARG A 486 -20.53 -15.60 -12.57
N ASN A 487 -20.09 -16.70 -13.18
CA ASN A 487 -19.47 -16.66 -14.52
C ASN A 487 -20.45 -16.15 -15.59
N ARG A 488 -21.74 -16.52 -15.51
CA ARG A 488 -22.76 -16.13 -16.51
C ARG A 488 -23.18 -14.66 -16.45
N ARG A 489 -22.94 -13.95 -15.32
CA ARG A 489 -23.29 -12.52 -15.18
C ARG A 489 -22.61 -11.63 -16.23
N LEU A 490 -21.46 -12.04 -16.75
CA LEU A 490 -20.72 -11.29 -17.77
C LEU A 490 -21.13 -11.59 -19.21
N GLU A 491 -21.97 -12.59 -19.49
CA GLU A 491 -22.25 -13.02 -20.87
C GLU A 491 -22.85 -11.92 -21.76
N SER A 492 -23.54 -10.94 -21.17
CA SER A 492 -24.16 -9.81 -21.86
C SER A 492 -23.20 -8.63 -22.09
N MET A 493 -22.03 -8.62 -21.45
CA MET A 493 -21.03 -7.55 -21.57
C MET A 493 -19.96 -7.95 -22.59
N THR A 494 -19.59 -7.02 -23.47
CA THR A 494 -18.51 -7.21 -24.45
C THR A 494 -17.37 -6.22 -24.24
N ASP A 495 -16.19 -6.52 -24.77
CA ASP A 495 -15.03 -5.62 -24.66
C ASP A 495 -15.27 -4.27 -25.38
N GLU A 496 -16.14 -4.25 -26.41
CA GLU A 496 -16.59 -3.03 -27.06
C GLU A 496 -17.57 -2.20 -26.22
N SER A 497 -18.36 -2.84 -25.35
CA SER A 497 -19.40 -2.18 -24.57
C SER A 497 -18.88 -1.35 -23.39
N VAL A 498 -17.61 -1.50 -23.03
CA VAL A 498 -16.96 -0.79 -21.92
C VAL A 498 -15.82 0.10 -22.42
N ASP A 499 -15.59 1.25 -21.80
CA ASP A 499 -14.47 2.15 -22.10
C ASP A 499 -13.24 1.89 -21.21
N THR A 500 -13.41 1.07 -20.18
CA THR A 500 -12.47 0.84 -19.10
C THR A 500 -12.30 -0.66 -18.87
N PHE A 501 -11.05 -1.12 -18.84
CA PHE A 501 -10.66 -2.44 -18.36
C PHE A 501 -10.12 -2.35 -16.93
N TYR A 502 -9.77 -3.47 -16.32
CA TYR A 502 -9.17 -3.48 -14.98
C TYR A 502 -7.86 -4.25 -14.98
N SER A 503 -6.86 -3.75 -14.28
CA SER A 503 -5.64 -4.53 -14.02
C SER A 503 -5.80 -5.41 -12.78
N CYS A 504 -4.91 -6.37 -12.62
CA CYS A 504 -4.66 -7.03 -11.35
C CYS A 504 -3.16 -7.24 -11.17
N LEU A 505 -2.61 -6.70 -10.07
CA LEU A 505 -1.20 -6.77 -9.71
C LEU A 505 -0.93 -7.76 -8.56
N LEU A 506 -1.94 -8.47 -8.05
CA LEU A 506 -1.81 -9.37 -6.90
C LEU A 506 -0.66 -10.38 -7.02
N CYS A 507 -0.43 -10.91 -8.22
CA CYS A 507 0.60 -11.92 -8.44
C CYS A 507 2.02 -11.35 -8.59
N GLN A 508 2.22 -10.04 -8.47
CA GLN A 508 3.56 -9.44 -8.50
C GLN A 508 4.42 -9.83 -7.28
N SER A 509 3.80 -10.36 -6.22
CA SER A 509 4.52 -10.94 -5.08
C SER A 509 5.45 -12.09 -5.48
N PHE A 510 5.17 -12.82 -6.57
CA PHE A 510 6.01 -13.91 -7.08
C PHE A 510 6.32 -13.83 -8.59
N ALA A 511 5.63 -12.98 -9.34
CA ALA A 511 5.91 -12.68 -10.74
C ALA A 511 5.99 -11.15 -10.96
N PRO A 512 7.10 -10.50 -10.57
CA PRO A 512 7.17 -9.04 -10.38
C PRO A 512 6.79 -8.21 -11.61
N ASN A 513 7.06 -8.71 -12.81
CA ASN A 513 6.79 -8.00 -14.06
C ASN A 513 5.42 -8.34 -14.66
N HIS A 514 4.68 -9.26 -14.06
CA HIS A 514 3.38 -9.66 -14.57
C HIS A 514 2.33 -8.59 -14.27
N VAL A 515 1.52 -8.26 -15.28
CA VAL A 515 0.32 -7.43 -15.15
C VAL A 515 -0.81 -8.17 -15.85
N CYS A 516 -1.84 -8.56 -15.11
CA CYS A 516 -3.03 -9.15 -15.70
C CYS A 516 -3.99 -8.03 -16.10
N VAL A 517 -4.43 -8.00 -17.36
CA VAL A 517 -5.47 -7.07 -17.83
C VAL A 517 -6.76 -7.86 -18.03
N ILE A 518 -7.77 -7.51 -17.25
CA ILE A 518 -9.06 -8.18 -17.16
C ILE A 518 -10.09 -7.36 -17.94
N THR A 519 -10.79 -8.04 -18.84
CA THR A 519 -11.83 -7.47 -19.70
C THR A 519 -13.13 -8.29 -19.53
N PRO A 520 -14.30 -7.78 -19.97
CA PRO A 520 -15.53 -8.56 -19.95
C PRO A 520 -15.39 -9.94 -20.63
N GLU A 521 -14.65 -10.02 -21.73
CA GLU A 521 -14.50 -11.26 -22.52
C GLU A 521 -13.16 -11.96 -22.30
N ARG A 522 -12.28 -11.43 -21.43
CA ARG A 522 -11.02 -12.08 -21.01
C ARG A 522 -10.85 -11.91 -19.51
N LEU A 523 -11.36 -12.89 -18.76
CA LEU A 523 -11.14 -12.97 -17.32
C LEU A 523 -9.65 -13.13 -16.98
N GLY A 524 -9.30 -12.81 -15.74
CA GLY A 524 -7.96 -13.03 -15.20
C GLY A 524 -7.56 -14.49 -15.32
N LEU A 525 -6.30 -14.75 -15.70
CA LEU A 525 -5.82 -16.10 -15.99
C LEU A 525 -5.96 -17.07 -14.81
N CYS A 526 -6.07 -16.55 -13.58
CA CYS A 526 -6.32 -17.37 -12.41
C CYS A 526 -7.66 -18.10 -12.52
N GLY A 527 -8.70 -17.51 -13.13
CA GLY A 527 -10.07 -18.01 -13.20
C GLY A 527 -11.03 -17.42 -12.14
N ALA A 528 -10.50 -16.77 -11.10
CA ALA A 528 -11.30 -16.20 -10.01
C ALA A 528 -11.73 -14.74 -10.23
N TYR A 529 -10.95 -13.96 -10.98
CA TYR A 529 -11.21 -12.52 -11.20
C TYR A 529 -11.76 -12.27 -12.59
N ASN A 530 -12.97 -11.74 -12.63
CA ASN A 530 -13.62 -11.27 -13.83
C ASN A 530 -13.68 -9.72 -13.84
N TRP A 531 -14.24 -9.11 -14.89
CA TRP A 531 -14.25 -7.65 -15.01
C TRP A 531 -15.03 -6.93 -13.91
N LEU A 532 -16.17 -7.49 -13.47
CA LEU A 532 -16.96 -6.95 -12.36
C LEU A 532 -16.19 -7.06 -11.04
N ASP A 533 -15.46 -8.16 -10.84
CA ASP A 533 -14.61 -8.33 -9.65
C ASP A 533 -13.50 -7.27 -9.61
N GLY A 534 -12.85 -6.99 -10.75
CA GLY A 534 -11.84 -5.94 -10.85
C GLY A 534 -12.40 -4.55 -10.54
N LYS A 535 -13.62 -4.26 -11.01
CA LYS A 535 -14.33 -3.02 -10.68
C LYS A 535 -14.65 -2.91 -9.20
N ALA A 536 -15.30 -3.91 -8.64
CA ALA A 536 -15.71 -3.90 -7.25
C ALA A 536 -14.50 -3.92 -6.29
N ALA A 537 -13.40 -4.60 -6.65
CA ALA A 537 -12.17 -4.57 -5.86
C ALA A 537 -11.58 -3.15 -5.76
N HIS A 538 -11.62 -2.38 -6.85
CA HIS A 538 -11.21 -0.98 -6.84
C HIS A 538 -12.17 -0.08 -6.03
N GLU A 539 -13.48 -0.34 -6.07
CA GLU A 539 -14.46 0.41 -5.26
C GLU A 539 -14.30 0.13 -3.74
N ILE A 540 -13.82 -1.06 -3.39
CA ILE A 540 -13.51 -1.43 -2.00
C ILE A 540 -12.21 -0.78 -1.52
N ASP A 541 -11.16 -0.82 -2.34
CA ASP A 541 -9.85 -0.23 -2.06
C ASP A 541 -9.26 0.44 -3.31
N GLU A 542 -9.39 1.76 -3.38
CA GLU A 542 -8.88 2.57 -4.50
C GLU A 542 -7.35 2.49 -4.64
N THR A 543 -6.64 2.12 -3.57
CA THR A 543 -5.18 1.95 -3.55
C THR A 543 -4.75 0.49 -3.73
N GLY A 544 -5.71 -0.41 -3.93
CA GLY A 544 -5.50 -1.83 -4.07
C GLY A 544 -4.84 -2.24 -5.39
N PRO A 545 -4.60 -3.55 -5.59
CA PRO A 545 -3.93 -4.10 -6.77
C PRO A 545 -4.78 -4.07 -8.05
N ASN A 546 -6.07 -3.76 -7.93
CA ASN A 546 -7.00 -3.64 -9.04
C ASN A 546 -7.23 -2.18 -9.36
N GLN A 547 -6.84 -1.77 -10.56
CA GLN A 547 -6.88 -0.38 -11.00
C GLN A 547 -7.61 -0.26 -12.33
N PRO A 548 -8.38 0.82 -12.54
CA PRO A 548 -9.05 1.07 -13.81
C PRO A 548 -8.03 1.40 -14.88
N VAL A 549 -8.07 0.67 -15.99
CA VAL A 549 -7.23 0.86 -17.18
C VAL A 549 -8.11 1.42 -18.28
N ARG A 550 -8.04 2.73 -18.52
CA ARG A 550 -8.75 3.35 -19.64
C ARG A 550 -8.17 2.85 -20.95
N LYS A 551 -9.02 2.44 -21.90
CA LYS A 551 -8.55 1.90 -23.18
C LYS A 551 -7.68 2.91 -23.93
N GLY A 552 -8.07 4.17 -24.01
CA GLY A 552 -7.38 5.14 -24.87
C GLY A 552 -7.67 4.89 -26.36
N GLU A 553 -6.71 5.17 -27.23
CA GLU A 553 -6.84 4.96 -28.68
C GLU A 553 -6.74 3.47 -29.02
N CYS A 554 -7.68 2.97 -29.83
CA CYS A 554 -7.61 1.60 -30.35
C CYS A 554 -6.67 1.58 -31.56
N MET A 555 -5.52 0.92 -31.41
CA MET A 555 -4.50 0.83 -32.45
C MET A 555 -4.74 -0.38 -33.35
N ASP A 556 -5.21 -1.50 -32.79
CA ASP A 556 -5.58 -2.70 -33.55
C ASP A 556 -6.77 -3.41 -32.87
N PRO A 557 -7.99 -3.37 -33.46
CA PRO A 557 -9.17 -4.01 -32.87
C PRO A 557 -9.18 -5.54 -33.06
N VAL A 558 -8.38 -6.09 -33.98
CA VAL A 558 -8.31 -7.53 -34.25
C VAL A 558 -7.37 -8.20 -33.25
N ARG A 559 -6.19 -7.61 -33.02
CA ARG A 559 -5.23 -8.09 -32.02
C ARG A 559 -5.58 -7.64 -30.59
N GLY A 560 -6.41 -6.61 -30.47
CA GLY A 560 -6.78 -6.01 -29.19
C GLY A 560 -5.61 -5.22 -28.60
N VAL A 561 -5.17 -4.19 -29.33
CA VAL A 561 -4.09 -3.30 -28.91
C VAL A 561 -4.65 -1.89 -28.70
N TRP A 562 -4.42 -1.34 -27.52
CA TRP A 562 -4.85 0.00 -27.15
C TRP A 562 -3.72 0.78 -26.49
N SER A 563 -3.65 2.09 -26.75
CA SER A 563 -2.57 2.94 -26.24
C SER A 563 -2.58 3.03 -24.71
N GLY A 564 -3.74 3.27 -24.10
CA GLY A 564 -3.86 3.41 -22.64
C GLY A 564 -3.57 2.10 -21.89
N VAL A 565 -3.90 0.96 -22.51
CA VAL A 565 -3.55 -0.37 -21.96
C VAL A 565 -2.03 -0.59 -22.01
N ASN A 566 -1.37 -0.26 -23.12
CA ASN A 566 0.08 -0.39 -23.24
C ASN A 566 0.83 0.55 -22.28
N GLU A 567 0.41 1.81 -22.16
CA GLU A 567 0.98 2.78 -21.22
C GLU A 567 0.89 2.28 -19.77
N TYR A 568 -0.28 1.76 -19.40
CA TYR A 568 -0.49 1.21 -18.06
C TYR A 568 0.38 -0.02 -17.81
N VAL A 569 0.40 -0.98 -18.73
CA VAL A 569 1.20 -2.20 -18.58
C VAL A 569 2.69 -1.90 -18.60
N TYR A 570 3.17 -0.99 -19.43
CA TYR A 570 4.58 -0.59 -19.45
C TYR A 570 5.02 -0.01 -18.09
N ALA A 571 4.22 0.90 -17.53
CA ALA A 571 4.51 1.46 -16.22
C ALA A 571 4.51 0.40 -15.11
N ASN A 572 3.51 -0.48 -15.09
CA ASN A 572 3.29 -1.43 -13.99
C ASN A 572 4.01 -2.78 -14.15
N SER A 573 4.62 -3.05 -15.31
CA SER A 573 5.49 -4.22 -15.55
C SER A 573 6.98 -3.90 -15.31
N HIS A 574 7.28 -2.83 -14.58
CA HIS A 574 8.64 -2.30 -14.43
C HIS A 574 9.33 -2.01 -15.77
N LYS A 575 8.57 -1.50 -16.76
CA LYS A 575 9.05 -1.17 -18.11
C LYS A 575 9.56 -2.36 -18.92
N SER A 576 9.18 -3.59 -18.54
CA SER A 576 9.61 -4.80 -19.24
C SER A 576 8.67 -5.22 -20.38
N VAL A 577 7.40 -4.83 -20.34
CA VAL A 577 6.41 -5.12 -21.37
C VAL A 577 5.99 -3.82 -22.04
N GLU A 578 6.53 -3.54 -23.22
CA GLU A 578 6.23 -2.30 -23.98
C GLU A 578 4.82 -2.30 -24.56
N SER A 579 4.35 -3.46 -25.01
CA SER A 579 3.04 -3.62 -25.61
C SER A 579 2.63 -5.09 -25.57
N PHE A 580 1.33 -5.35 -25.55
CA PHE A 580 0.82 -6.71 -25.68
C PHE A 580 -0.52 -6.75 -26.42
N CYS A 581 -0.82 -7.90 -27.00
CA CYS A 581 -2.04 -8.19 -27.73
C CYS A 581 -3.01 -8.96 -26.84
N LEU A 582 -4.23 -8.41 -26.64
CA LEU A 582 -5.26 -9.07 -25.84
C LEU A 582 -5.88 -10.29 -26.53
N TYR A 583 -5.75 -10.43 -27.84
CA TYR A 583 -6.43 -11.51 -28.59
C TYR A 583 -5.48 -12.35 -29.46
N SER A 584 -4.17 -12.26 -29.21
CA SER A 584 -3.14 -13.04 -29.91
C SER A 584 -2.27 -13.83 -28.93
N ILE A 585 -1.92 -15.06 -29.34
CA ILE A 585 -0.91 -15.90 -28.67
C ILE A 585 0.45 -15.84 -29.39
N MET A 586 0.45 -15.56 -30.69
CA MET A 586 1.65 -15.57 -31.52
C MET A 586 2.44 -14.27 -31.46
N GLU A 587 1.78 -13.14 -31.23
CA GLU A 587 2.41 -11.82 -31.23
C GLU A 587 2.18 -11.11 -29.90
N ARG A 588 3.28 -10.88 -29.16
CA ARG A 588 3.28 -10.14 -27.88
C ARG A 588 2.13 -10.56 -26.95
N PRO A 589 2.00 -11.86 -26.58
CA PRO A 589 0.91 -12.29 -25.72
C PRO A 589 0.98 -11.60 -24.35
N MET A 590 -0.15 -11.55 -23.64
CA MET A 590 -0.15 -11.20 -22.22
C MET A 590 0.75 -12.17 -21.45
N THR A 591 1.58 -11.64 -20.55
CA THR A 591 2.45 -12.47 -19.72
C THR A 591 1.63 -13.34 -18.76
N SER A 592 2.23 -14.39 -18.20
CA SER A 592 1.57 -15.27 -17.22
C SER A 592 2.35 -15.31 -15.91
N CYS A 593 1.67 -15.29 -14.76
CA CYS A 593 2.33 -15.40 -13.46
C CYS A 593 2.65 -16.86 -13.08
N GLY A 594 1.62 -17.69 -12.88
CA GLY A 594 1.78 -19.09 -12.46
C GLY A 594 0.51 -19.76 -11.92
N CYS A 595 -0.54 -19.00 -11.65
CA CYS A 595 -1.81 -19.49 -11.10
C CYS A 595 -2.85 -19.86 -12.18
N PHE A 596 -2.48 -19.94 -13.46
CA PHE A 596 -3.39 -20.28 -14.56
C PHE A 596 -4.04 -21.66 -14.39
N GLU A 597 -5.30 -21.80 -14.78
CA GLU A 597 -6.01 -23.09 -14.74
C GLU A 597 -5.68 -23.95 -15.97
N VAL A 598 -5.39 -23.30 -17.09
CA VAL A 598 -5.13 -23.91 -18.40
C VAL A 598 -3.87 -23.29 -19.02
N ILE A 599 -3.06 -24.10 -19.69
CA ILE A 599 -1.99 -23.61 -20.58
C ILE A 599 -2.38 -23.91 -22.02
N LEU A 600 -2.25 -22.89 -22.87
CA LEU A 600 -2.30 -23.02 -24.31
C LEU A 600 -0.88 -23.13 -24.86
N ALA A 601 -0.67 -24.04 -25.81
CA ALA A 601 0.59 -24.20 -26.51
C ALA A 601 0.37 -24.39 -28.01
N TYR A 602 1.12 -23.65 -28.83
CA TYR A 602 1.11 -23.77 -30.29
C TYR A 602 1.72 -25.10 -30.74
N LEU A 603 1.04 -25.74 -31.68
CA LEU A 603 1.39 -27.01 -32.32
C LEU A 603 1.60 -26.76 -33.82
N PRO A 604 2.85 -26.54 -34.27
CA PRO A 604 3.15 -26.22 -35.67
C PRO A 604 2.64 -27.27 -36.64
N GLU A 605 2.82 -28.57 -36.33
CA GLU A 605 2.43 -29.68 -37.20
C GLU A 605 0.91 -29.74 -37.45
N ALA A 606 0.12 -29.18 -36.54
CA ALA A 606 -1.34 -29.15 -36.57
C ALA A 606 -1.91 -27.78 -37.00
N ASN A 607 -1.07 -26.77 -37.22
CA ASN A 607 -1.50 -25.39 -37.52
C ASN A 607 -2.53 -24.85 -36.51
N GLY A 608 -2.34 -25.15 -35.23
CA GLY A 608 -3.29 -24.82 -34.16
C GLY A 608 -2.68 -24.86 -32.77
N VAL A 609 -3.51 -24.85 -31.73
CA VAL A 609 -3.11 -24.85 -30.32
C VAL A 609 -3.75 -26.00 -29.56
N MET A 610 -3.03 -26.51 -28.57
CA MET A 610 -3.58 -27.39 -27.55
C MET A 610 -3.96 -26.62 -26.29
N ALA A 611 -4.91 -27.14 -25.52
CA ALA A 611 -5.25 -26.66 -24.18
C ALA A 611 -5.13 -27.80 -23.16
N VAL A 612 -4.34 -27.59 -22.10
CA VAL A 612 -4.15 -28.56 -21.00
C VAL A 612 -4.46 -27.92 -19.66
N ASN A 613 -5.32 -28.56 -18.87
CA ASN A 613 -5.68 -28.11 -17.52
C ASN A 613 -4.68 -28.59 -16.46
N ARG A 614 -4.62 -27.86 -15.35
CA ARG A 614 -3.70 -28.09 -14.21
C ARG A 614 -3.80 -29.47 -13.60
N GLU A 615 -5.00 -30.05 -13.57
CA GLU A 615 -5.29 -31.34 -12.95
C GLU A 615 -4.76 -32.51 -13.78
N TYR A 616 -4.48 -32.29 -15.07
CA TYR A 616 -3.93 -33.31 -15.96
C TYR A 616 -2.43 -33.51 -15.76
N THR A 617 -2.03 -34.73 -15.42
CA THR A 617 -0.63 -35.09 -15.09
C THR A 617 0.11 -35.82 -16.20
N GLY A 618 -0.56 -36.14 -17.31
CA GLY A 618 0.03 -36.87 -18.44
C GLY A 618 0.92 -36.02 -19.34
N GLU A 619 1.52 -36.68 -20.33
CA GLU A 619 2.23 -36.03 -21.42
C GLU A 619 1.26 -35.39 -22.41
N THR A 620 1.72 -34.38 -23.13
CA THR A 620 0.91 -33.64 -24.11
C THR A 620 1.58 -33.66 -25.48
N PRO A 621 0.86 -33.31 -26.57
CA PRO A 621 1.40 -33.31 -27.93
C PRO A 621 2.66 -32.44 -28.16
N VAL A 622 2.96 -31.49 -27.28
CA VAL A 622 4.20 -30.68 -27.32
C VAL A 622 5.38 -31.35 -26.58
N GLY A 623 5.22 -32.58 -26.10
CA GLY A 623 6.25 -33.36 -25.41
C GLY A 623 6.57 -32.89 -23.98
N MET A 624 5.62 -32.19 -23.36
CA MET A 624 5.75 -31.67 -21.99
C MET A 624 4.46 -31.87 -21.21
N SER A 625 4.57 -32.29 -19.94
CA SER A 625 3.45 -32.24 -18.99
C SER A 625 3.05 -30.81 -18.61
N PHE A 626 1.87 -30.63 -18.02
CA PHE A 626 1.40 -29.32 -17.52
C PHE A 626 2.43 -28.64 -16.62
N SER A 627 3.02 -29.37 -15.66
CA SER A 627 4.01 -28.84 -14.72
C SER A 627 5.25 -28.31 -15.42
N THR A 628 5.69 -28.99 -16.49
CA THR A 628 6.86 -28.58 -17.28
C THR A 628 6.55 -27.34 -18.10
N LEU A 629 5.37 -27.30 -18.73
CA LEU A 629 4.87 -26.12 -19.43
C LEU A 629 4.74 -24.91 -18.48
N ALA A 630 4.20 -25.11 -17.29
CA ALA A 630 4.00 -24.05 -16.31
C ALA A 630 5.30 -23.34 -15.93
N GLY A 631 6.42 -24.09 -15.86
CA GLY A 631 7.74 -23.54 -15.61
C GLY A 631 8.31 -22.69 -16.75
N ASN A 632 7.86 -22.92 -17.99
CA ASN A 632 8.29 -22.15 -19.17
C ASN A 632 7.38 -20.94 -19.45
N VAL A 633 6.10 -21.02 -19.09
CA VAL A 633 5.09 -19.98 -19.37
C VAL A 633 4.94 -18.97 -18.23
N GLY A 634 5.14 -19.41 -16.99
CA GLY A 634 5.05 -18.55 -15.80
C GLY A 634 6.22 -17.56 -15.64
N GLY A 635 6.14 -16.72 -14.61
CA GLY A 635 7.20 -15.79 -14.23
C GLY A 635 7.12 -14.38 -14.84
N GLY A 636 6.08 -14.09 -15.63
CA GLY A 636 5.83 -12.74 -16.14
C GLY A 636 6.61 -12.36 -17.40
N ALA A 637 7.08 -13.33 -18.18
CA ALA A 637 7.68 -13.11 -19.50
C ALA A 637 6.64 -13.19 -20.63
N GLN A 638 6.90 -12.54 -21.77
CA GLN A 638 6.13 -12.75 -23.00
C GLN A 638 6.67 -13.97 -23.73
N THR A 639 5.82 -14.99 -23.91
CA THR A 639 6.20 -16.26 -24.54
C THR A 639 5.34 -16.52 -25.78
N PRO A 640 5.69 -15.96 -26.95
CA PRO A 640 4.98 -16.24 -28.21
C PRO A 640 4.73 -17.74 -28.43
N GLY A 641 3.49 -18.10 -28.74
CA GLY A 641 3.06 -19.49 -28.91
C GLY A 641 2.65 -20.19 -27.61
N PHE A 642 2.84 -19.58 -26.43
CA PHE A 642 2.41 -20.13 -25.15
C PHE A 642 1.68 -19.09 -24.29
N MET A 643 0.59 -19.49 -23.63
CA MET A 643 -0.19 -18.58 -22.80
C MET A 643 -0.94 -19.33 -21.69
N GLY A 644 -0.87 -18.82 -20.45
CA GLY A 644 -1.75 -19.25 -19.37
C GLY A 644 -3.11 -18.52 -19.42
N CYS A 645 -4.20 -19.24 -19.17
CA CYS A 645 -5.55 -18.67 -19.06
C CYS A 645 -6.43 -19.43 -18.05
N GLY A 646 -7.58 -18.84 -17.71
CA GLY A 646 -8.64 -19.53 -16.96
C GLY A 646 -9.48 -20.43 -17.87
N LYS A 647 -10.15 -21.44 -17.30
CA LYS A 647 -11.01 -22.40 -18.05
C LYS A 647 -12.10 -21.68 -18.85
N VAL A 648 -12.73 -20.66 -18.25
CA VAL A 648 -13.81 -19.88 -18.86
C VAL A 648 -13.34 -19.07 -20.08
N PHE A 649 -12.05 -18.75 -20.20
CA PHE A 649 -11.56 -18.00 -21.36
C PHE A 649 -11.66 -18.81 -22.65
N LEU A 650 -11.62 -20.15 -22.55
CA LEU A 650 -11.83 -21.06 -23.69
C LEU A 650 -13.22 -20.95 -24.31
N THR A 651 -14.19 -20.31 -23.64
CA THR A 651 -15.56 -20.13 -24.15
C THR A 651 -15.86 -18.67 -24.54
N SER A 652 -14.82 -17.83 -24.57
CA SER A 652 -14.91 -16.41 -24.94
C SER A 652 -15.06 -16.22 -26.46
N ARG A 653 -15.82 -15.20 -26.88
CA ARG A 653 -15.85 -14.77 -28.29
C ARG A 653 -14.52 -14.16 -28.75
N LYS A 654 -13.70 -13.68 -27.82
CA LYS A 654 -12.37 -13.09 -28.03
C LYS A 654 -11.23 -14.10 -27.90
N PHE A 655 -11.53 -15.37 -27.64
CA PHE A 655 -10.53 -16.44 -27.59
C PHE A 655 -9.76 -16.51 -28.91
N LEU A 656 -8.44 -16.24 -28.86
CA LEU A 656 -7.50 -16.24 -30.01
C LEU A 656 -8.07 -15.61 -31.28
N TYR A 657 -8.78 -14.49 -31.13
CA TYR A 657 -9.52 -13.87 -32.23
C TYR A 657 -8.61 -13.52 -33.41
N ALA A 658 -7.38 -13.07 -33.14
CA ALA A 658 -6.41 -12.71 -34.18
C ALA A 658 -5.96 -13.91 -35.03
N GLU A 659 -5.92 -15.12 -34.45
CA GLU A 659 -5.50 -16.34 -35.15
C GLU A 659 -6.66 -17.16 -35.74
N GLY A 660 -7.90 -16.70 -35.61
CA GLY A 660 -9.09 -17.37 -36.13
C GLY A 660 -9.88 -18.19 -35.10
N GLY A 661 -9.60 -17.98 -33.82
CA GLY A 661 -10.39 -18.42 -32.69
C GLY A 661 -10.45 -19.92 -32.46
N HIS A 662 -11.62 -20.43 -32.06
CA HIS A 662 -11.77 -21.83 -31.63
C HIS A 662 -11.43 -22.84 -32.73
N ARG A 663 -11.49 -22.46 -34.01
CA ARG A 663 -11.07 -23.32 -35.12
C ARG A 663 -9.59 -23.70 -35.06
N ARG A 664 -8.79 -23.02 -34.23
CA ARG A 664 -7.40 -23.35 -33.92
C ARG A 664 -7.22 -24.32 -32.76
N LEU A 665 -8.25 -24.64 -31.97
CA LEU A 665 -8.14 -25.68 -30.94
C LEU A 665 -8.02 -27.03 -31.65
N VAL A 666 -6.92 -27.75 -31.44
CA VAL A 666 -6.66 -29.05 -32.11
C VAL A 666 -6.52 -30.20 -31.13
N TRP A 667 -6.24 -29.89 -29.87
CA TRP A 667 -6.16 -30.88 -28.80
C TRP A 667 -6.61 -30.26 -27.47
N MET A 668 -7.41 -30.99 -26.71
CA MET A 668 -7.87 -30.60 -25.38
C MET A 668 -7.97 -31.86 -24.53
N THR A 669 -7.70 -31.77 -23.23
CA THR A 669 -7.96 -32.90 -22.32
C THR A 669 -9.44 -33.26 -22.35
N LYS A 670 -9.76 -34.54 -22.22
CA LYS A 670 -11.15 -35.01 -22.23
C LYS A 670 -11.99 -34.37 -21.13
N GLU A 671 -11.41 -34.20 -19.95
CA GLU A 671 -12.05 -33.51 -18.82
C GLU A 671 -12.46 -32.07 -19.18
N LEU A 672 -11.57 -31.30 -19.83
CA LEU A 672 -11.91 -29.94 -20.27
C LEU A 672 -13.02 -29.94 -21.31
N LYS A 673 -13.02 -30.89 -22.25
CA LYS A 673 -14.08 -31.02 -23.26
C LYS A 673 -15.43 -31.27 -22.61
N GLU A 674 -15.49 -32.21 -21.65
CA GLU A 674 -16.72 -32.55 -20.94
C GLU A 674 -17.21 -31.38 -20.07
N LEU A 675 -16.31 -30.73 -19.35
CA LEU A 675 -16.62 -29.61 -18.48
C LEU A 675 -17.21 -28.41 -19.22
N LEU A 676 -16.69 -28.12 -20.42
CA LEU A 676 -17.05 -26.93 -21.20
C LEU A 676 -17.94 -27.26 -22.42
N ALA A 677 -18.43 -28.49 -22.54
CA ALA A 677 -19.11 -28.99 -23.74
C ALA A 677 -20.26 -28.09 -24.21
N ASP A 678 -21.15 -27.72 -23.30
CA ASP A 678 -22.33 -26.91 -23.62
C ASP A 678 -21.94 -25.53 -24.15
N ASP A 679 -20.99 -24.88 -23.49
CA ASP A 679 -20.54 -23.53 -23.86
C ASP A 679 -19.70 -23.53 -25.13
N LEU A 680 -18.79 -24.50 -25.28
CA LEU A 680 -17.97 -24.65 -26.49
C LEU A 680 -18.84 -24.96 -27.70
N ASN A 681 -19.78 -25.90 -27.61
CA ASN A 681 -20.67 -26.21 -28.72
C ASN A 681 -21.52 -25.00 -29.14
N ARG A 682 -21.99 -24.19 -28.18
CA ARG A 682 -22.64 -22.90 -28.46
C ARG A 682 -21.71 -21.96 -29.24
N ARG A 683 -20.47 -21.77 -28.78
CA ARG A 683 -19.47 -20.92 -29.45
C ARG A 683 -19.09 -21.43 -30.84
N PHE A 684 -18.96 -22.74 -31.01
CA PHE A 684 -18.65 -23.35 -32.30
C PHE A 684 -19.78 -23.15 -33.30
N GLY A 685 -21.04 -23.25 -32.85
CA GLY A 685 -22.22 -22.92 -33.64
C GLY A 685 -22.23 -21.47 -34.12
N GLU A 686 -21.93 -20.52 -33.22
CA GLU A 686 -21.81 -19.09 -33.57
C GLU A 686 -20.71 -18.82 -34.60
N GLN A 687 -19.65 -19.63 -34.61
CA GLN A 687 -18.54 -19.54 -35.57
C GLN A 687 -18.75 -20.40 -36.83
N GLY A 688 -19.94 -20.98 -37.03
CA GLY A 688 -20.23 -21.81 -38.21
C GLY A 688 -19.42 -23.11 -38.30
N ALA A 689 -18.95 -23.64 -37.17
CA ALA A 689 -18.23 -24.91 -37.06
C ALA A 689 -18.94 -25.91 -36.12
N PRO A 690 -20.25 -26.18 -36.30
CA PRO A 690 -20.96 -27.16 -35.45
C PRO A 690 -20.30 -28.54 -35.57
N GLY A 691 -20.09 -29.22 -34.44
CA GLY A 691 -19.41 -30.52 -34.39
C GLY A 691 -17.87 -30.46 -34.27
N LEU A 692 -17.29 -29.25 -34.15
CA LEU A 692 -15.84 -29.09 -33.96
C LEU A 692 -15.30 -29.83 -32.74
N LEU A 693 -16.09 -29.98 -31.66
CA LEU A 693 -15.66 -30.66 -30.43
C LEU A 693 -15.18 -32.10 -30.69
N ASP A 694 -15.86 -32.81 -31.60
CA ASP A 694 -15.52 -34.20 -31.99
C ASP A 694 -14.29 -34.28 -32.91
N MET A 695 -13.89 -33.15 -33.52
CA MET A 695 -12.73 -33.05 -34.40
C MET A 695 -11.45 -32.67 -33.65
N ILE A 696 -11.57 -32.20 -32.40
CA ILE A 696 -10.45 -31.89 -31.52
C ILE A 696 -9.93 -33.20 -30.93
N ALA A 697 -8.63 -33.47 -30.93
CA ALA A 697 -8.07 -34.66 -30.29
C ALA A 697 -8.05 -34.53 -28.75
N ASP A 698 -7.92 -35.63 -28.04
CA ASP A 698 -7.66 -35.67 -26.59
C ASP A 698 -6.69 -36.80 -26.27
N GLU A 699 -6.34 -36.97 -24.99
CA GLU A 699 -5.39 -37.97 -24.54
C GLU A 699 -5.82 -39.42 -24.80
N SER A 700 -7.11 -39.68 -25.08
CA SER A 700 -7.60 -41.01 -25.45
C SER A 700 -7.46 -41.31 -26.95
N ILE A 701 -7.14 -40.29 -27.75
CA ILE A 701 -7.01 -40.36 -29.22
C ILE A 701 -5.53 -40.30 -29.63
N ALA A 702 -4.80 -39.27 -29.17
CA ALA A 702 -3.42 -39.01 -29.57
C ALA A 702 -2.68 -38.16 -28.53
N ILE A 703 -1.42 -38.49 -28.28
CA ILE A 703 -0.53 -37.72 -27.39
C ILE A 703 0.75 -37.23 -28.08
N GLU A 704 0.94 -37.52 -29.37
CA GLU A 704 2.03 -36.99 -30.20
C GLU A 704 1.50 -36.05 -31.30
N ALA A 705 2.21 -34.96 -31.61
CA ALA A 705 1.78 -33.97 -32.61
C ALA A 705 1.46 -34.56 -34.00
N ARG A 706 2.21 -35.57 -34.44
CA ARG A 706 1.98 -36.26 -35.73
C ARG A 706 0.68 -37.06 -35.74
N GLU A 707 0.37 -37.71 -34.62
CA GLU A 707 -0.87 -38.48 -34.46
C GLU A 707 -2.08 -37.56 -34.40
N VAL A 708 -1.94 -36.42 -33.70
CA VAL A 708 -2.97 -35.35 -33.68
C VAL A 708 -3.26 -34.88 -35.10
N ARG A 709 -2.23 -34.58 -35.90
CA ARG A 709 -2.41 -34.19 -37.31
C ARG A 709 -3.11 -35.28 -38.13
N ALA A 710 -2.72 -36.54 -37.99
CA ALA A 710 -3.34 -37.65 -38.72
C ALA A 710 -4.84 -37.81 -38.36
N PHE A 711 -5.19 -37.62 -37.09
CA PHE A 711 -6.58 -37.59 -36.65
C PHE A 711 -7.35 -36.41 -37.27
N MET A 712 -6.75 -35.21 -37.27
CA MET A 712 -7.34 -34.02 -37.87
C MET A 712 -7.61 -34.16 -39.36
N GLU A 713 -6.69 -34.78 -40.12
CA GLU A 713 -6.86 -35.05 -41.55
C GLU A 713 -8.05 -35.99 -41.80
N LYS A 714 -8.23 -37.00 -40.94
CA LYS A 714 -9.38 -37.93 -41.00
C LYS A 714 -10.69 -37.26 -40.59
N ALA A 715 -10.65 -36.41 -39.57
CA ALA A 715 -11.82 -35.70 -39.03
C ALA A 715 -12.24 -34.50 -39.89
N GLY A 716 -11.37 -34.03 -40.80
CA GLY A 716 -11.62 -32.84 -41.63
C GLY A 716 -11.51 -31.54 -40.83
N HIS A 717 -10.55 -31.46 -39.90
CA HIS A 717 -10.42 -30.32 -39.00
C HIS A 717 -10.14 -29.00 -39.75
N PRO A 718 -10.87 -27.90 -39.45
CA PRO A 718 -10.77 -26.66 -40.22
C PRO A 718 -9.37 -26.02 -40.20
N ALA A 719 -8.63 -26.13 -39.08
CA ALA A 719 -7.27 -25.58 -38.93
C ALA A 719 -6.32 -25.96 -40.08
N LEU A 720 -6.46 -27.16 -40.67
CA LEU A 720 -5.57 -27.63 -41.75
C LEU A 720 -5.72 -26.86 -43.06
N SER A 721 -6.85 -26.17 -43.24
CA SER A 721 -7.15 -25.36 -44.43
C SER A 721 -7.05 -23.86 -44.20
N MET A 722 -6.76 -23.45 -42.96
CA MET A 722 -6.52 -22.06 -42.60
C MET A 722 -5.08 -21.67 -42.97
N GLU A 723 -4.83 -20.36 -43.07
CA GLU A 723 -3.47 -19.83 -43.22
C GLU A 723 -2.55 -20.33 -42.09
N ASP A 724 -1.24 -20.39 -42.34
CA ASP A 724 -0.28 -20.76 -41.31
C ASP A 724 -0.36 -19.75 -40.15
N MET A 725 -0.60 -20.26 -38.95
CA MET A 725 -0.71 -19.47 -37.73
C MET A 725 0.61 -18.74 -37.41
N ALA A 726 1.76 -19.23 -37.87
CA ALA A 726 3.05 -18.58 -37.70
C ALA A 726 3.14 -17.22 -38.43
N ASN A 727 2.39 -17.02 -39.52
CA ASN A 727 2.40 -15.77 -40.29
C ASN A 727 1.89 -14.57 -39.47
N VAL A 728 1.11 -14.81 -38.42
CA VAL A 728 0.61 -13.76 -37.52
C VAL A 728 1.76 -13.11 -36.74
N ALA A 729 2.88 -13.82 -36.50
CA ALA A 729 4.04 -13.31 -35.79
C ALA A 729 4.95 -12.39 -36.63
N GLU A 730 4.87 -12.44 -37.98
CA GLU A 730 5.76 -11.68 -38.89
C GLU A 730 5.28 -10.26 -39.21
N GLY A 731 4.08 -9.86 -38.76
CA GLY A 731 3.48 -8.55 -39.02
C GLY A 731 4.02 -7.40 -38.14
N GLY A 732 5.33 -7.13 -38.18
CA GLY A 732 5.97 -6.03 -37.44
C GLY A 732 5.99 -4.68 -38.18
N ASP A 733 5.41 -3.65 -37.55
CA ASP A 733 5.56 -2.19 -37.73
C ASP A 733 5.07 -1.52 -39.04
N PRO A 734 4.07 -0.60 -39.01
CA PRO A 734 3.74 0.22 -40.17
C PRO A 734 4.69 1.42 -40.28
N SER A 735 5.76 1.28 -41.06
CA SER A 735 6.45 2.44 -41.64
C SER A 735 5.60 3.05 -42.76
N PRO A 736 5.44 4.39 -42.84
CA PRO A 736 4.46 5.03 -43.71
C PRO A 736 4.95 5.11 -45.16
N ALA A 737 4.47 4.22 -46.03
CA ALA A 737 4.52 4.29 -47.50
C ALA A 737 3.70 3.11 -48.06
N GLN A 738 2.79 3.19 -49.02
CA GLN A 738 2.45 4.15 -50.06
C GLN A 738 0.97 3.94 -50.41
N ALA A 739 0.22 5.03 -50.58
CA ALA A 739 -1.10 4.98 -51.20
C ALA A 739 -0.95 4.55 -52.67
N ALA A 740 -1.52 3.38 -53.02
CA ALA A 740 -1.81 3.01 -54.39
C ALA A 740 -3.29 3.33 -54.71
N PRO A 741 -3.61 3.73 -55.95
CA PRO A 741 -4.74 4.60 -56.25
C PRO A 741 -6.07 3.86 -56.32
N ALA A 742 -7.13 4.54 -55.88
CA ALA A 742 -8.51 4.08 -55.99
C ALA A 742 -8.92 3.86 -57.47
N PRO A 743 -9.59 2.75 -57.80
CA PRO A 743 -10.36 2.67 -59.03
C PRO A 743 -11.70 3.38 -58.87
N SER A 744 -11.98 4.22 -59.86
CA SER A 744 -13.16 5.03 -60.06
C SER A 744 -14.48 4.25 -60.17
N GLY A 745 -15.49 4.71 -59.43
CA GLY A 745 -16.85 4.98 -59.93
C GLY A 745 -17.78 3.82 -60.31
N LYS A 746 -18.86 3.66 -59.52
CA LYS A 746 -20.30 3.80 -59.88
C LYS A 746 -21.21 2.82 -59.11
N GLN A 747 -22.12 3.42 -58.32
CA GLN A 747 -23.51 3.04 -58.02
C GLN A 747 -23.93 1.56 -58.04
N ALA A 748 -24.53 1.07 -56.95
CA ALA A 748 -25.98 1.15 -56.72
C ALA A 748 -26.39 0.39 -55.45
N LEU A 749 -26.99 1.12 -54.50
CA LEU A 749 -27.76 0.55 -53.39
C LEU A 749 -29.15 0.14 -53.90
N ARG A 750 -29.62 -1.05 -53.53
CA ARG A 750 -31.03 -1.44 -53.57
C ARG A 750 -31.41 -2.12 -52.25
N GLU A 751 -32.50 -1.61 -51.70
CA GLU A 751 -33.14 -1.85 -50.39
C GLU A 751 -33.91 -3.17 -50.31
N ILE A 752 -34.15 -3.68 -49.09
CA ILE A 752 -35.36 -4.45 -48.67
C ILE A 752 -35.56 -4.15 -47.13
N PRO A 753 -36.77 -4.20 -46.54
CA PRO A 753 -37.47 -3.03 -45.97
C PRO A 753 -37.79 -3.15 -44.46
N ALA A 754 -38.31 -2.06 -43.90
CA ALA A 754 -38.73 -1.92 -42.50
C ALA A 754 -40.15 -2.48 -42.21
N ALA A 755 -40.42 -2.79 -40.93
CA ALA A 755 -41.75 -2.77 -40.29
C ALA A 755 -41.58 -2.72 -38.74
N PRO A 756 -42.58 -2.28 -37.95
CA PRO A 756 -42.80 -0.88 -37.59
C PRO A 756 -42.87 -0.61 -36.06
N GLU A 757 -42.74 0.67 -35.70
CA GLU A 757 -42.91 1.23 -34.35
C GLU A 757 -44.38 1.33 -33.89
N SER A 758 -44.59 1.42 -32.56
CA SER A 758 -45.75 2.13 -31.99
C SER A 758 -45.39 2.92 -30.71
N VAL A 759 -45.30 4.23 -30.93
CA VAL A 759 -45.45 5.48 -30.13
C VAL A 759 -46.28 5.41 -28.82
N VAL A 760 -45.94 6.24 -27.80
CA VAL A 760 -46.72 7.35 -27.14
C VAL A 760 -45.84 7.94 -26.01
N GLU A 761 -45.17 9.10 -26.15
CA GLU A 761 -45.57 10.52 -25.97
C GLU A 761 -45.63 11.03 -24.49
N ALA A 762 -44.91 12.12 -24.22
CA ALA A 762 -44.82 12.83 -22.93
C ALA A 762 -45.20 14.32 -23.09
N PRO A 763 -45.93 14.96 -22.14
CA PRO A 763 -46.19 16.40 -22.21
C PRO A 763 -45.45 17.25 -21.13
N GLN A 764 -44.70 18.25 -21.63
CA GLN A 764 -44.58 19.72 -21.32
C GLN A 764 -45.18 20.28 -19.99
N ALA A 765 -44.84 21.44 -19.41
CA ALA A 765 -43.78 22.48 -19.41
C ALA A 765 -44.28 23.63 -18.48
N SER A 766 -43.42 24.43 -17.79
CA SER A 766 -43.70 25.85 -17.43
C SER A 766 -42.48 26.59 -16.79
N GLY A 767 -42.19 27.82 -17.24
CA GLY A 767 -41.11 28.76 -16.78
C GLY A 767 -41.49 29.65 -15.57
N PRO A 768 -40.85 30.81 -15.25
CA PRO A 768 -39.91 31.67 -16.01
C PRO A 768 -38.58 32.09 -15.28
N ALA A 769 -37.77 32.94 -15.94
CA ALA A 769 -36.35 33.28 -15.67
C ALA A 769 -36.09 34.52 -14.79
N ILE A 770 -34.87 34.65 -14.20
CA ILE A 770 -34.19 35.93 -13.85
C ILE A 770 -32.64 35.79 -14.07
N PRO A 771 -31.93 36.84 -14.54
CA PRO A 771 -30.66 36.74 -15.26
C PRO A 771 -29.41 37.11 -14.45
N GLY A 772 -28.24 36.63 -14.92
CA GLY A 772 -26.93 37.21 -14.61
C GLY A 772 -25.88 36.23 -14.09
N THR A 773 -25.30 35.42 -14.98
CA THR A 773 -23.99 34.78 -14.75
C THR A 773 -23.22 34.74 -16.06
N LEU A 774 -21.97 35.21 -16.04
CA LEU A 774 -21.03 35.17 -17.16
C LEU A 774 -20.82 33.71 -17.62
N ASP A 775 -20.97 33.49 -18.92
CA ASP A 775 -20.71 32.19 -19.55
C ASP A 775 -19.19 31.97 -19.71
N ILE A 776 -18.62 31.28 -18.71
CA ILE A 776 -17.20 30.91 -18.62
C ILE A 776 -16.82 29.92 -19.74
N ALA A 777 -17.78 29.21 -20.34
CA ALA A 777 -17.49 28.25 -21.42
C ALA A 777 -17.14 28.97 -22.73
N ALA A 778 -17.88 30.03 -23.06
CA ALA A 778 -17.61 30.84 -24.25
C ALA A 778 -16.25 31.55 -24.18
N LEU A 779 -15.89 32.10 -23.00
CA LEU A 779 -14.58 32.75 -22.80
C LEU A 779 -13.41 31.77 -22.91
N LYS A 780 -13.60 30.53 -22.42
CA LYS A 780 -12.60 29.46 -22.49
C LYS A 780 -12.38 28.98 -23.92
N GLU A 781 -13.43 28.96 -24.73
CA GLU A 781 -13.35 28.60 -26.15
C GLU A 781 -12.63 29.69 -26.97
N GLU A 782 -12.88 30.97 -26.66
CA GLU A 782 -12.23 32.11 -27.32
C GLU A 782 -10.73 32.20 -26.99
N ILE A 783 -10.35 31.98 -25.72
CA ILE A 783 -8.93 31.94 -25.30
C ILE A 783 -8.20 30.75 -25.92
N MET A 784 -8.82 29.56 -25.96
CA MET A 784 -8.23 28.37 -26.57
C MET A 784 -8.07 28.49 -28.09
N SER A 785 -8.98 29.22 -28.75
CA SER A 785 -8.88 29.61 -30.16
C SER A 785 -7.69 30.54 -30.42
N GLN A 786 -7.51 31.57 -29.58
CA GLN A 786 -6.40 32.53 -29.70
C GLN A 786 -5.03 31.86 -29.45
N VAL A 787 -4.92 30.99 -28.44
CA VAL A 787 -3.70 30.23 -28.15
C VAL A 787 -3.38 29.24 -29.27
N ARG A 788 -4.40 28.60 -29.88
CA ARG A 788 -4.21 27.73 -31.05
C ARG A 788 -3.74 28.52 -32.29
N ALA A 789 -4.18 29.76 -32.47
CA ALA A 789 -3.74 30.60 -33.57
C ALA A 789 -2.28 31.05 -33.40
N GLU A 790 -1.86 31.46 -32.19
CA GLU A 790 -0.48 31.83 -31.88
C GLU A 790 0.51 30.66 -32.01
N ILE A 791 0.11 29.46 -31.58
CA ILE A 791 0.94 28.23 -31.72
C ILE A 791 1.07 27.84 -33.19
N LYS A 792 0.05 28.06 -34.01
CA LYS A 792 0.06 27.74 -35.45
C LYS A 792 0.93 28.72 -36.26
N GLU A 793 1.02 29.97 -35.83
CA GLU A 793 1.85 30.98 -36.48
C GLU A 793 3.35 30.86 -36.11
N SER A 794 3.68 30.37 -34.91
CA SER A 794 5.08 30.16 -34.48
C SER A 794 5.70 28.85 -34.97
N LEU A 795 4.93 27.76 -35.09
CA LEU A 795 5.46 26.46 -35.57
C LEU A 795 5.72 26.39 -37.08
N THR A 796 5.14 27.28 -37.89
CA THR A 796 5.19 27.15 -39.36
C THR A 796 6.44 27.79 -40.00
N ARG A 797 7.24 28.57 -39.25
CA ARG A 797 8.41 29.30 -39.79
C ARG A 797 9.76 28.62 -39.56
N GLU A 798 9.95 27.86 -38.48
CA GLU A 798 11.21 27.13 -38.25
C GLU A 798 11.23 25.77 -38.96
N ILE A 799 10.10 25.06 -39.01
CA ILE A 799 10.03 23.69 -39.57
C ILE A 799 10.13 23.67 -41.11
N VAL A 800 9.61 24.71 -41.79
CA VAL A 800 9.63 24.77 -43.27
C VAL A 800 11.03 25.05 -43.83
N THR A 801 11.89 25.71 -43.06
CA THR A 801 13.27 26.03 -43.50
C THR A 801 14.19 24.81 -43.42
N ASP A 802 13.98 23.93 -42.44
CA ASP A 802 14.74 22.68 -42.28
C ASP A 802 14.27 21.56 -43.21
N ILE A 803 12.97 21.50 -43.52
CA ILE A 803 12.40 20.48 -44.41
C ILE A 803 12.86 20.68 -45.88
N ILE A 804 12.99 21.91 -46.35
CA ILE A 804 13.47 22.20 -47.72
C ILE A 804 14.96 21.81 -47.89
N GLY A 805 15.76 21.92 -46.81
CA GLY A 805 17.16 21.49 -46.80
C GLY A 805 17.34 19.96 -46.89
N VAL A 806 16.43 19.20 -46.29
CA VAL A 806 16.51 17.72 -46.22
C VAL A 806 15.90 17.04 -47.45
N LEU A 807 14.80 17.57 -48.01
CA LEU A 807 14.12 16.96 -49.16
C LEU A 807 14.89 17.09 -50.49
N SER A 808 15.80 18.06 -50.59
CA SER A 808 16.63 18.27 -51.79
C SER A 808 17.77 17.24 -51.93
N GLY A 809 18.09 16.48 -50.88
CA GLY A 809 19.26 15.59 -50.85
C GLY A 809 19.01 14.10 -51.09
N LYS A 810 17.75 13.63 -51.18
CA LYS A 810 17.42 12.20 -51.06
C LYS A 810 16.76 11.51 -52.27
N PHE A 811 16.42 12.19 -53.37
CA PHE A 811 15.55 11.58 -54.42
C PHE A 811 16.03 11.55 -55.88
N LEU A 812 17.29 11.85 -56.19
CA LEU A 812 17.92 11.61 -57.51
C LEU A 812 19.42 11.31 -57.25
N ASP A 813 20.09 10.22 -57.63
CA ASP A 813 19.91 9.19 -58.66
C ASP A 813 20.69 7.89 -58.29
N GLY A 814 20.27 6.75 -58.84
CA GLY A 814 20.98 5.46 -58.81
C GLY A 814 21.58 5.04 -60.17
N ALA A 815 22.41 3.99 -60.12
CA ALA A 815 22.94 3.11 -61.20
C ALA A 815 24.03 3.68 -62.16
N GLU A 816 25.12 3.00 -62.57
CA GLU A 816 25.77 1.72 -62.21
C GLU A 816 27.17 1.59 -62.92
N LEU A 817 27.81 0.44 -62.75
CA LEU A 817 29.17 -0.03 -63.10
C LEU A 817 29.76 0.13 -64.54
N VAL A 818 31.08 0.37 -64.56
CA VAL A 818 32.20 -0.32 -65.30
C VAL A 818 32.55 -0.05 -66.80
N ARG A 819 33.77 0.55 -66.95
CA ARG A 819 34.90 0.42 -67.93
C ARG A 819 34.68 0.43 -69.46
N HIS A 820 35.37 1.37 -70.16
CA HIS A 820 36.57 1.10 -71.00
C HIS A 820 37.27 2.39 -71.53
N ARG A 821 38.51 2.23 -72.03
CA ARG A 821 39.63 3.17 -72.37
C ARG A 821 39.39 4.26 -73.44
N GLY A 822 40.19 5.36 -73.40
CA GLY A 822 40.74 6.02 -74.63
C GLY A 822 40.98 7.55 -74.65
N ALA A 823 42.26 7.97 -74.47
CA ALA A 823 43.08 9.02 -75.13
C ALA A 823 42.61 10.48 -75.51
N THR A 824 43.48 11.45 -75.13
CA THR A 824 43.93 12.74 -75.80
C THR A 824 42.91 13.87 -76.10
N GLY A 825 43.13 15.19 -76.00
CA GLY A 825 44.23 16.12 -75.67
C GLY A 825 43.85 17.60 -76.02
N HIS A 826 44.65 18.58 -75.57
CA HIS A 826 44.87 19.98 -76.07
C HIS A 826 44.02 21.24 -75.68
N THR A 827 44.67 22.13 -74.88
CA THR A 827 44.97 23.61 -75.00
C THR A 827 43.92 24.74 -75.24
N GLY A 828 44.00 25.85 -74.46
CA GLY A 828 43.90 27.26 -74.96
C GLY A 828 43.11 28.38 -74.19
N THR A 829 43.83 29.24 -73.45
CA THR A 829 43.72 30.72 -73.14
C THR A 829 42.46 31.63 -73.26
N GLY A 830 42.22 32.56 -72.29
CA GLY A 830 41.88 34.02 -72.54
C GLY A 830 40.70 34.78 -71.82
N LYS A 831 41.02 35.79 -70.97
CA LYS A 831 40.41 37.13 -70.56
C LYS A 831 38.88 37.51 -70.48
N ALA A 832 38.50 38.05 -69.29
CA ALA A 832 37.73 39.27 -68.85
C ALA A 832 36.48 39.89 -69.56
N ARG A 833 35.35 40.05 -68.81
CA ARG A 833 34.59 41.30 -68.42
C ARG A 833 33.11 41.05 -68.02
N ASP A 834 32.58 41.89 -67.12
CA ASP A 834 31.25 41.88 -66.47
C ASP A 834 30.02 42.14 -67.37
N ALA A 835 28.89 41.52 -66.99
CA ALA A 835 27.57 42.12 -66.67
C ALA A 835 26.34 41.32 -67.18
N HIS A 836 25.40 41.11 -66.26
CA HIS A 836 24.00 40.66 -66.41
C HIS A 836 23.70 39.16 -66.73
N THR A 837 22.94 38.58 -65.81
CA THR A 837 22.14 37.32 -65.76
C THR A 837 21.59 36.91 -67.15
N PRO A 838 21.52 35.61 -67.56
CA PRO A 838 21.01 34.51 -66.74
C PRO A 838 21.62 33.09 -66.91
N GLN A 839 21.48 32.30 -65.83
CA GLN A 839 21.39 30.82 -65.74
C GLN A 839 22.38 29.90 -66.52
N LYS A 840 23.19 29.10 -65.78
CA LYS A 840 23.32 27.64 -66.03
C LYS A 840 24.10 26.84 -64.96
N ALA A 841 23.53 25.67 -64.67
CA ALA A 841 24.08 24.38 -64.19
C ALA A 841 24.81 24.31 -62.81
N PRO A 842 24.38 23.41 -61.89
CA PRO A 842 25.09 23.17 -60.64
C PRO A 842 26.38 22.38 -60.87
N ALA A 843 27.47 22.81 -60.22
CA ALA A 843 28.72 22.10 -60.12
C ALA A 843 28.59 20.87 -59.22
N VAL A 844 29.08 19.72 -59.70
CA VAL A 844 29.14 18.45 -58.98
C VAL A 844 30.10 18.57 -57.79
N LYS A 845 29.59 18.32 -56.57
CA LYS A 845 30.41 18.25 -55.33
C LYS A 845 31.25 16.96 -55.29
N PRO A 846 32.43 16.96 -54.64
CA PRO A 846 33.28 15.77 -54.55
C PRO A 846 32.61 14.67 -53.72
N ALA A 847 32.79 13.41 -54.13
CA ALA A 847 32.23 12.24 -53.46
C ALA A 847 32.73 12.13 -52.00
N ALA A 848 31.80 11.84 -51.09
CA ALA A 848 32.06 11.73 -49.65
C ALA A 848 33.01 10.56 -49.33
N PRO A 849 33.80 10.65 -48.24
CA PRO A 849 34.73 9.60 -47.82
C PRO A 849 34.02 8.28 -47.58
N ARG A 850 34.71 7.17 -47.89
CA ARG A 850 34.15 5.82 -47.71
C ARG A 850 33.93 5.53 -46.22
N ALA A 851 33.03 4.61 -45.89
CA ALA A 851 32.66 4.30 -44.50
C ALA A 851 33.87 3.98 -43.60
N ALA A 852 34.89 3.30 -44.13
CA ALA A 852 36.14 3.02 -43.41
C ALA A 852 36.94 4.28 -43.07
N GLU A 853 36.96 5.29 -43.95
CA GLU A 853 37.61 6.58 -43.71
C GLU A 853 36.81 7.43 -42.72
N ARG A 854 35.47 7.35 -42.75
CA ARG A 854 34.61 8.03 -41.77
C ARG A 854 34.77 7.44 -40.38
N ILE A 855 34.80 6.11 -40.26
CA ILE A 855 35.01 5.43 -38.98
C ILE A 855 36.44 5.69 -38.47
N GLY A 856 37.45 5.62 -39.35
CA GLY A 856 38.83 5.96 -39.01
C GLY A 856 39.06 7.43 -38.63
N ALA A 857 38.14 8.34 -39.01
CA ALA A 857 38.18 9.76 -38.64
C ALA A 857 37.49 10.08 -37.31
N ILE A 858 36.73 9.16 -36.70
CA ILE A 858 36.15 9.34 -35.37
C ILE A 858 37.28 9.23 -34.34
N LYS A 859 37.87 10.36 -33.98
CA LYS A 859 38.88 10.45 -32.91
C LYS A 859 38.26 10.60 -31.51
N SER A 860 37.01 11.03 -31.44
CA SER A 860 36.22 11.22 -30.22
C SER A 860 34.74 11.29 -30.58
N PHE A 861 33.87 10.90 -29.65
CA PHE A 861 32.41 11.09 -29.76
C PHE A 861 31.90 11.84 -28.52
N ALA A 862 30.86 12.65 -28.68
CA ALA A 862 30.22 13.31 -27.55
C ALA A 862 29.35 12.31 -26.80
N VAL A 863 29.67 12.05 -25.53
CA VAL A 863 28.83 11.23 -24.64
C VAL A 863 27.59 12.05 -24.28
N ARG A 864 26.41 11.48 -24.48
CA ARG A 864 25.14 12.10 -24.05
C ARG A 864 25.16 12.20 -22.52
N LYS A 865 24.84 13.39 -22.01
CA LYS A 865 24.69 13.62 -20.57
C LYS A 865 23.23 13.50 -20.19
N ASP A 866 22.94 12.81 -19.10
CA ASP A 866 21.60 12.78 -18.53
C ASP A 866 21.22 14.11 -17.86
N ARG A 867 19.92 14.43 -17.88
CA ARG A 867 19.39 15.64 -17.25
C ARG A 867 19.13 15.36 -15.78
N VAL A 868 19.59 16.27 -14.92
CA VAL A 868 19.45 16.18 -13.48
C VAL A 868 18.48 17.25 -13.03
N GLU A 869 17.43 16.83 -12.30
CA GLU A 869 16.44 17.74 -11.76
C GLU A 869 16.74 18.08 -10.30
N ILE A 870 17.12 17.08 -9.50
CA ILE A 870 17.43 17.24 -8.07
C ILE A 870 18.73 16.48 -7.76
N PRO A 871 19.80 17.13 -7.26
CA PRO A 871 20.98 16.42 -6.79
C PRO A 871 20.66 15.65 -5.50
N VAL A 872 21.43 14.61 -5.21
CA VAL A 872 21.32 13.88 -3.95
C VAL A 872 21.53 14.85 -2.77
N HIS A 873 20.68 14.80 -1.75
CA HIS A 873 20.77 15.65 -0.56
C HIS A 873 22.12 15.45 0.12
N ALA A 874 22.77 16.55 0.49
CA ALA A 874 24.01 16.50 1.27
C ALA A 874 23.67 16.37 2.76
N ILE A 875 24.28 15.38 3.44
CA ILE A 875 24.01 15.08 4.85
C ILE A 875 25.32 15.08 5.63
N THR A 876 25.38 15.88 6.68
CA THR A 876 26.54 15.93 7.59
C THR A 876 26.32 15.01 8.78
N LEU A 877 27.32 14.17 9.06
CA LEU A 877 27.33 13.17 10.12
C LEU A 877 28.25 13.63 11.26
N GLY A 878 27.79 13.40 12.49
CA GLY A 878 28.49 13.83 13.69
C GLY A 878 28.34 15.32 13.97
N ALA A 879 28.78 15.74 15.16
CA ALA A 879 28.84 17.13 15.57
C ALA A 879 30.11 17.37 16.41
N THR A 880 30.81 18.46 16.10
CA THR A 880 31.97 18.91 16.89
C THR A 880 31.53 19.61 18.17
N ARG A 881 32.48 19.93 19.06
CA ARG A 881 32.22 20.73 20.27
C ARG A 881 31.59 22.09 19.97
N ALA A 882 31.90 22.70 18.83
CA ALA A 882 31.31 23.97 18.41
C ALA A 882 29.83 23.82 17.99
N GLU A 883 29.42 22.61 17.60
CA GLU A 883 28.08 22.28 17.10
C GLU A 883 27.24 21.55 18.18
N GLY A 884 27.79 21.36 19.39
CA GLY A 884 27.11 20.72 20.52
C GLY A 884 27.43 19.23 20.74
N GLY A 885 28.28 18.62 19.92
CA GLY A 885 28.72 17.21 20.05
C GLY A 885 30.15 17.07 20.56
N THR A 886 30.71 15.85 20.48
CA THR A 886 32.07 15.55 20.95
C THR A 886 33.03 15.08 19.87
N ARG A 887 32.57 14.97 18.62
CA ARG A 887 33.41 14.46 17.52
C ARG A 887 34.59 15.40 17.24
N GLY A 888 35.74 14.85 16.86
CA GLY A 888 36.90 15.64 16.44
C GLY A 888 36.76 16.20 15.02
N ARG A 889 35.91 15.58 14.19
CA ARG A 889 35.54 16.04 12.85
C ARG A 889 34.14 15.57 12.47
N THR A 890 33.50 16.31 11.57
CA THR A 890 32.28 15.90 10.86
C THR A 890 32.63 15.39 9.47
N LEU A 891 31.75 14.57 8.90
CA LEU A 891 31.87 14.06 7.52
C LEU A 891 30.56 14.29 6.79
N THR A 892 30.61 14.65 5.51
CA THR A 892 29.42 14.88 4.69
C THR A 892 29.34 13.83 3.59
N ILE A 893 28.14 13.31 3.34
CA ILE A 893 27.80 12.37 2.28
C ILE A 893 26.75 12.96 1.32
N GLY A 894 26.57 12.35 0.14
CA GLY A 894 25.61 12.82 -0.86
C GLY A 894 26.10 14.03 -1.65
N GLY A 895 25.17 14.88 -2.08
CA GLY A 895 25.47 16.06 -2.92
C GLY A 895 25.76 15.76 -4.38
N ALA A 896 25.74 14.48 -4.80
CA ALA A 896 26.07 14.07 -6.15
C ALA A 896 24.96 14.48 -7.14
N PRO A 897 25.29 15.20 -8.24
CA PRO A 897 24.35 15.56 -9.27
C PRO A 897 24.34 14.54 -10.43
N SER A 898 24.84 13.32 -10.25
CA SER A 898 24.93 12.31 -11.31
C SER A 898 25.11 10.92 -10.70
N MET A 899 25.08 9.87 -11.53
CA MET A 899 25.47 8.54 -11.10
C MET A 899 26.95 8.51 -10.62
N PRO A 900 27.31 7.57 -9.73
CA PRO A 900 28.67 7.47 -9.19
C PRO A 900 29.72 7.38 -10.29
N PHE A 901 30.81 8.14 -10.12
CA PHE A 901 31.96 8.15 -11.03
C PHE A 901 31.68 8.61 -12.47
N HIS A 902 30.48 9.12 -12.77
CA HIS A 902 30.15 9.79 -14.02
C HIS A 902 30.71 11.23 -14.05
N GLY A 903 32.03 11.38 -13.89
CA GLY A 903 32.70 12.69 -13.79
C GLY A 903 32.53 13.57 -15.03
N TRP A 904 32.16 12.99 -16.18
CA TRP A 904 31.82 13.74 -17.39
C TRP A 904 30.42 14.39 -17.33
N GLU A 905 29.50 13.87 -16.51
CA GLU A 905 28.13 14.39 -16.35
C GLU A 905 28.03 15.41 -15.22
N GLY A 906 28.66 15.12 -14.07
CA GLY A 906 28.60 15.96 -12.89
C GLY A 906 29.73 15.69 -11.90
N SER A 907 30.09 16.69 -11.10
CA SER A 907 31.10 16.55 -10.04
C SER A 907 30.42 16.21 -8.72
N ALA A 908 30.62 14.99 -8.23
CA ALA A 908 30.20 14.60 -6.88
C ALA A 908 31.11 15.27 -5.83
N PRO A 909 30.59 16.15 -4.94
CA PRO A 909 31.40 16.95 -4.03
C PRO A 909 31.92 16.18 -2.81
N HIS A 910 31.31 15.05 -2.49
CA HIS A 910 31.63 14.24 -1.31
C HIS A 910 31.93 12.81 -1.74
N ARG A 911 33.01 12.22 -1.20
CA ARG A 911 33.36 10.82 -1.48
C ARG A 911 32.52 9.88 -0.62
N PRO A 912 32.21 8.66 -1.12
CA PRO A 912 31.66 7.59 -0.28
C PRO A 912 32.58 7.27 0.90
N LEU A 913 31.97 6.85 2.02
CA LEU A 913 32.64 6.57 3.28
C LEU A 913 32.69 5.06 3.57
N VAL A 914 33.80 4.61 4.13
CA VAL A 914 33.96 3.23 4.61
C VAL A 914 33.74 3.20 6.12
N ALA A 915 32.67 2.53 6.53
CA ALA A 915 32.38 2.28 7.93
C ALA A 915 32.87 0.90 8.35
N MET A 916 33.27 0.75 9.62
CA MET A 916 33.60 -0.56 10.20
C MET A 916 32.76 -0.80 11.45
N GLU A 917 32.34 -2.04 11.65
CA GLU A 917 31.39 -2.37 12.71
C GLU A 917 32.07 -2.92 13.98
N VAL A 918 31.60 -2.45 15.13
CA VAL A 918 31.92 -2.95 16.46
C VAL A 918 30.66 -3.49 17.12
N PHE A 919 30.81 -4.53 17.95
CA PHE A 919 29.70 -5.31 18.46
C PHE A 919 29.59 -5.18 19.97
N ASP A 920 28.37 -4.99 20.47
CA ASP A 920 28.08 -5.15 21.90
C ASP A 920 28.11 -6.63 22.32
N ARG A 921 27.76 -7.51 21.39
CA ARG A 921 27.80 -8.96 21.51
C ARG A 921 28.12 -9.60 20.16
N VAL A 922 29.07 -10.53 20.15
CA VAL A 922 29.40 -11.31 18.94
C VAL A 922 28.59 -12.61 18.93
N SER A 923 27.67 -12.74 17.97
CA SER A 923 26.88 -13.95 17.74
C SER A 923 27.77 -15.16 17.46
N GLU A 924 27.39 -16.38 17.90
CA GLU A 924 28.06 -17.64 17.55
C GLU A 924 28.20 -17.84 16.03
N LYS A 925 27.24 -17.32 15.27
CA LYS A 925 27.24 -17.41 13.81
C LYS A 925 28.31 -16.53 13.15
N TYR A 926 28.94 -15.61 13.87
CA TYR A 926 30.02 -14.77 13.34
C TYR A 926 31.16 -15.65 12.78
N PRO A 927 31.56 -15.48 11.50
CA PRO A 927 32.46 -16.39 10.80
C PRO A 927 33.77 -16.65 11.56
N PRO A 928 34.20 -17.92 11.72
CA PRO A 928 35.46 -18.24 12.40
C PRO A 928 36.67 -17.53 11.82
N VAL A 929 36.71 -17.34 10.49
CA VAL A 929 37.77 -16.63 9.79
C VAL A 929 37.88 -15.16 10.24
N LEU A 930 36.73 -14.47 10.42
CA LEU A 930 36.70 -13.11 10.95
C LEU A 930 37.03 -13.06 12.45
N ARG A 931 36.62 -14.07 13.22
CA ARG A 931 37.02 -14.19 14.64
C ARG A 931 38.52 -14.28 14.80
N ALA A 932 39.19 -15.08 13.96
CA ALA A 932 40.63 -15.24 13.99
C ALA A 932 41.35 -13.90 13.68
N MET A 933 40.86 -13.14 12.69
CA MET A 933 41.42 -11.83 12.33
C MET A 933 41.34 -10.80 13.47
N TRP A 934 40.18 -10.71 14.14
CA TRP A 934 39.96 -9.72 15.19
C TRP A 934 40.47 -10.17 16.57
N GLY A 935 40.52 -11.47 16.82
CA GLY A 935 41.03 -12.06 18.06
C GLY A 935 40.40 -11.44 19.31
N GLY A 936 41.26 -11.10 20.29
CA GLY A 936 40.83 -10.51 21.56
C GLY A 936 40.25 -9.09 21.48
N LEU A 937 40.27 -8.43 20.32
CA LEU A 937 39.62 -7.12 20.15
C LEU A 937 38.09 -7.24 20.14
N LEU A 938 37.54 -8.39 19.74
CA LEU A 938 36.08 -8.63 19.77
C LEU A 938 35.48 -8.53 21.18
N ALA A 939 36.29 -8.75 22.22
CA ALA A 939 35.87 -8.60 23.62
C ALA A 939 36.15 -7.19 24.18
N ARG A 940 36.75 -6.29 23.39
CA ARG A 940 37.18 -4.94 23.80
C ARG A 940 36.74 -3.91 22.75
N PRO A 941 35.44 -3.61 22.63
CA PRO A 941 34.90 -2.88 21.48
C PRO A 941 35.41 -1.45 21.33
N ALA A 942 35.73 -0.75 22.43
CA ALA A 942 36.37 0.57 22.37
C ALA A 942 37.79 0.51 21.77
N GLU A 943 38.58 -0.50 22.14
CA GLU A 943 39.90 -0.74 21.51
C GLU A 943 39.76 -1.19 20.06
N MET A 944 38.74 -2.00 19.76
CA MET A 944 38.42 -2.40 18.39
C MET A 944 38.06 -1.19 17.53
N ALA A 945 37.24 -0.27 18.04
CA ALA A 945 36.88 0.97 17.35
C ALA A 945 38.12 1.82 17.04
N ARG A 946 39.05 1.96 18.00
CA ARG A 946 40.34 2.62 17.76
C ARG A 946 41.15 1.93 16.67
N ALA A 947 41.25 0.59 16.73
CA ALA A 947 41.96 -0.17 15.70
C ALA A 947 41.33 0.01 14.31
N CYS A 948 39.99 0.02 14.20
CA CYS A 948 39.28 0.30 12.95
C CYS A 948 39.67 1.66 12.36
N VAL A 949 39.72 2.72 13.19
CA VAL A 949 40.07 4.08 12.73
C VAL A 949 41.57 4.22 12.47
N GLU A 950 42.42 3.90 13.45
CA GLU A 950 43.86 4.20 13.43
C GLU A 950 44.65 3.27 12.50
N LYS A 951 44.30 1.97 12.46
CA LYS A 951 45.04 0.97 11.69
C LYS A 951 44.44 0.74 10.31
N TYR A 952 43.12 0.65 10.22
CA TYR A 952 42.41 0.29 8.98
C TYR A 952 41.77 1.48 8.28
N GLY A 953 41.78 2.65 8.94
CA GLY A 953 41.38 3.90 8.31
C GLY A 953 39.88 4.05 8.09
N ALA A 954 39.05 3.46 8.96
CA ALA A 954 37.60 3.62 8.95
C ALA A 954 37.20 5.10 9.08
N ASP A 955 36.30 5.55 8.22
CA ASP A 955 35.77 6.91 8.22
C ASP A 955 34.71 7.11 9.30
N VAL A 956 33.94 6.05 9.59
CA VAL A 956 32.79 6.03 10.51
C VAL A 956 32.80 4.71 11.26
N ILE A 957 32.35 4.70 12.52
CA ILE A 957 32.15 3.46 13.29
C ILE A 957 30.67 3.13 13.40
N SER A 958 30.29 1.90 13.02
CA SER A 958 28.95 1.36 13.30
C SER A 958 29.00 0.57 14.61
N VAL A 959 28.13 0.90 15.56
CA VAL A 959 27.96 0.18 16.83
C VAL A 959 26.72 -0.68 16.70
N ARG A 960 26.90 -2.00 16.55
CA ARG A 960 25.79 -2.96 16.51
C ARG A 960 25.38 -3.37 17.91
N LEU A 961 24.11 -3.17 18.22
CA LEU A 961 23.46 -3.48 19.49
C LEU A 961 22.64 -4.77 19.38
N ASP A 962 23.26 -5.86 18.92
CA ASP A 962 22.57 -7.15 18.79
C ASP A 962 22.22 -7.75 20.16
N GLY A 963 23.00 -7.43 21.20
CA GLY A 963 22.82 -7.89 22.56
C GLY A 963 21.57 -7.35 23.26
N THR A 964 20.95 -6.29 22.73
CA THR A 964 19.69 -5.75 23.27
C THR A 964 18.48 -6.60 22.91
N HIS A 965 18.58 -7.44 21.89
CA HIS A 965 17.46 -8.30 21.49
C HIS A 965 17.07 -9.23 22.64
N PRO A 966 15.77 -9.40 22.96
CA PRO A 966 15.34 -10.21 24.10
C PRO A 966 15.92 -11.64 24.09
N GLU A 967 15.99 -12.25 22.92
CA GLU A 967 16.57 -13.60 22.74
C GLU A 967 18.10 -13.64 22.64
N ARG A 968 18.77 -12.49 22.48
CA ARG A 968 20.24 -12.41 22.27
C ARG A 968 20.97 -11.68 23.39
N GLY A 969 20.37 -11.62 24.58
CA GLY A 969 21.00 -11.08 25.79
C GLY A 969 20.11 -10.15 26.58
N ASN A 970 19.09 -9.55 25.93
CA ASN A 970 18.16 -8.60 26.54
C ASN A 970 18.88 -7.48 27.32
N ARG A 971 20.00 -6.98 26.79
CA ARG A 971 20.77 -5.90 27.42
C ARG A 971 19.89 -4.68 27.65
N ALA A 972 19.99 -4.06 28.82
CA ALA A 972 19.18 -2.90 29.17
C ALA A 972 19.56 -1.66 28.35
N ALA A 973 18.60 -0.75 28.17
CA ALA A 973 18.83 0.50 27.43
C ALA A 973 19.93 1.36 28.07
N ALA A 974 19.98 1.45 29.40
CA ALA A 974 21.02 2.19 30.13
C ALA A 974 22.44 1.62 29.91
N ASP A 975 22.58 0.29 29.92
CA ASP A 975 23.87 -0.38 29.68
C ASP A 975 24.33 -0.23 28.22
N SER A 976 23.38 -0.13 27.30
CA SER A 976 23.63 0.07 25.88
C SER A 976 24.03 1.52 25.61
N LEU A 977 23.41 2.49 26.28
CA LEU A 977 23.84 3.89 26.27
C LEU A 977 25.26 4.05 26.82
N ALA A 978 25.58 3.40 27.95
CA ALA A 978 26.93 3.43 28.51
C ALA A 978 27.97 2.88 27.52
N PHE A 979 27.64 1.78 26.83
CA PHE A 979 28.47 1.19 25.79
C PHE A 979 28.68 2.12 24.59
N VAL A 980 27.61 2.73 24.06
CA VAL A 980 27.72 3.70 22.97
C VAL A 980 28.58 4.89 23.38
N LYS A 981 28.44 5.38 24.62
CA LYS A 981 29.28 6.46 25.17
C LYS A 981 30.76 6.08 25.27
N GLU A 982 31.05 4.83 25.64
CA GLU A 982 32.41 4.31 25.68
C GLU A 982 33.06 4.33 24.29
N VAL A 983 32.34 3.85 23.26
CA VAL A 983 32.82 3.88 21.87
C VAL A 983 32.93 5.31 21.35
N LEU A 984 31.95 6.18 21.65
CA LEU A 984 31.99 7.61 21.34
C LEU A 984 33.26 8.26 21.89
N ALA A 985 33.64 7.96 23.13
CA ALA A 985 34.84 8.52 23.75
C ALA A 985 36.14 7.92 23.20
N ALA A 986 36.07 6.75 22.56
CA ALA A 986 37.24 6.04 22.05
C ALA A 986 37.73 6.57 20.69
N VAL A 987 36.86 7.17 19.88
CA VAL A 987 37.16 7.61 18.51
C VAL A 987 36.63 9.01 18.22
N ASP A 988 37.33 9.74 17.35
CA ASP A 988 36.99 11.12 16.97
C ASP A 988 36.09 11.22 15.72
N VAL A 989 35.75 10.08 15.11
CA VAL A 989 34.90 10.00 13.91
C VAL A 989 33.41 9.91 14.26
N PRO A 990 32.49 10.21 13.30
CA PRO A 990 31.06 10.00 13.48
C PRO A 990 30.70 8.54 13.78
N LEU A 991 29.54 8.34 14.43
CA LEU A 991 29.03 7.02 14.78
C LEU A 991 27.65 6.73 14.17
N ILE A 992 27.48 5.48 13.78
CA ILE A 992 26.21 4.85 13.44
C ILE A 992 25.83 3.96 14.63
N VAL A 993 24.58 4.01 15.07
CA VAL A 993 24.06 3.09 16.08
C VAL A 993 23.08 2.17 15.39
N THR A 994 23.39 0.88 15.31
CA THR A 994 22.66 -0.13 14.54
C THR A 994 21.94 -1.10 15.47
N GLY A 995 20.61 -1.05 15.46
CA GLY A 995 19.70 -1.90 16.22
C GLY A 995 19.30 -3.19 15.49
N HIS A 996 18.06 -3.63 15.73
CA HIS A 996 17.53 -4.90 15.22
C HIS A 996 16.00 -4.88 15.05
N ASN A 997 15.45 -5.92 14.44
CA ASN A 997 14.03 -6.06 14.07
C ASN A 997 13.03 -6.29 15.23
N HIS A 998 13.47 -6.45 16.49
CA HIS A 998 12.56 -6.41 17.63
C HIS A 998 12.21 -4.96 18.02
N TYR A 999 11.15 -4.40 17.41
CA TYR A 999 10.85 -2.96 17.44
C TYR A 999 10.61 -2.36 18.81
N GLU A 1000 9.91 -3.02 19.73
CA GLU A 1000 9.64 -2.47 21.07
C GLU A 1000 10.95 -2.20 21.83
N LYS A 1001 11.82 -3.22 21.87
CA LYS A 1001 13.12 -3.12 22.51
C LYS A 1001 14.06 -2.16 21.78
N ASN A 1002 14.05 -2.17 20.45
CA ASN A 1002 14.81 -1.21 19.65
C ASN A 1002 14.36 0.24 19.94
N ASN A 1003 13.05 0.47 20.05
CA ASN A 1003 12.47 1.78 20.39
C ASN A 1003 12.89 2.27 21.78
N GLU A 1004 12.83 1.40 22.79
CA GLU A 1004 13.29 1.69 24.15
C GLU A 1004 14.78 2.11 24.15
N VAL A 1005 15.62 1.31 23.51
CA VAL A 1005 17.08 1.51 23.48
C VAL A 1005 17.45 2.76 22.67
N MET A 1006 16.87 2.95 21.48
CA MET A 1006 17.17 4.10 20.62
C MET A 1006 16.69 5.42 21.22
N LYS A 1007 15.55 5.43 21.93
CA LYS A 1007 15.10 6.60 22.72
C LYS A 1007 16.13 6.98 23.78
N GLU A 1008 16.62 5.99 24.54
CA GLU A 1008 17.60 6.21 25.59
C GLU A 1008 18.94 6.70 25.04
N ILE A 1009 19.40 6.12 23.92
CA ILE A 1009 20.64 6.53 23.26
C ILE A 1009 20.52 7.94 22.69
N ALA A 1010 19.43 8.23 21.97
CA ALA A 1010 19.18 9.56 21.41
C ALA A 1010 19.16 10.63 22.53
N ARG A 1011 18.44 10.37 23.63
CA ARG A 1011 18.43 11.27 24.78
C ARG A 1011 19.81 11.43 25.42
N GLY A 1012 20.47 10.31 25.67
CA GLY A 1012 21.74 10.27 26.39
C GLY A 1012 22.93 10.82 25.61
N CYS A 1013 22.81 10.91 24.28
CA CYS A 1013 23.81 11.42 23.34
C CYS A 1013 23.31 12.67 22.58
N ALA A 1014 22.35 13.41 23.13
CA ALA A 1014 21.76 14.58 22.49
C ALA A 1014 22.84 15.56 22.00
N GLY A 1015 22.68 16.05 20.76
CA GLY A 1015 23.63 16.96 20.11
C GLY A 1015 24.82 16.28 19.42
N GLU A 1016 25.05 14.97 19.58
CA GLU A 1016 26.14 14.26 18.88
C GLU A 1016 25.92 14.07 17.38
N ASN A 1017 24.68 14.25 16.90
CA ASN A 1017 24.26 13.94 15.53
C ASN A 1017 24.70 12.52 15.07
N LEU A 1018 24.43 11.53 15.93
CA LEU A 1018 24.49 10.11 15.59
C LEU A 1018 23.61 9.78 14.37
N LEU A 1019 24.04 8.79 13.59
CA LEU A 1019 23.22 8.16 12.57
C LEU A 1019 22.49 6.95 13.19
N LEU A 1020 21.19 7.08 13.45
CA LEU A 1020 20.38 6.04 14.07
C LEU A 1020 19.82 5.09 13.01
N ASN A 1021 20.23 3.82 13.10
CA ASN A 1021 19.82 2.71 12.26
C ASN A 1021 19.16 1.67 13.19
N TRP A 1022 17.87 1.41 13.13
CA TRP A 1022 17.17 0.67 12.08
C TRP A 1022 15.73 1.20 12.09
N VAL A 1023 15.41 2.11 11.16
CA VAL A 1023 14.08 2.72 11.08
C VAL A 1023 13.30 2.10 9.94
N GLU A 1024 12.18 1.47 10.26
CA GLU A 1024 11.20 0.89 9.34
C GLU A 1024 9.80 1.45 9.61
N GLN A 1025 8.83 1.09 8.76
CA GLN A 1025 7.44 1.54 8.84
C GLN A 1025 6.76 1.26 10.20
N ASP A 1026 7.19 0.22 10.91
CA ASP A 1026 6.60 -0.15 12.20
C ASP A 1026 7.14 0.64 13.39
N ASN A 1027 8.36 1.19 13.29
CA ASN A 1027 9.04 1.83 14.42
C ASN A 1027 9.45 3.30 14.16
N TYR A 1028 9.27 3.82 12.94
CA TYR A 1028 9.71 5.16 12.56
C TYR A 1028 9.19 6.26 13.45
N ARG A 1029 7.94 6.17 13.95
CA ARG A 1029 7.36 7.24 14.77
C ARG A 1029 8.16 7.53 16.03
N THR A 1030 8.53 6.46 16.74
CA THR A 1030 9.28 6.56 17.99
C THR A 1030 10.68 7.11 17.73
N ILE A 1031 11.40 6.53 16.78
CA ILE A 1031 12.81 6.88 16.56
C ILE A 1031 12.92 8.26 15.90
N ALA A 1032 11.99 8.63 15.01
CA ALA A 1032 11.92 9.97 14.43
C ALA A 1032 11.63 11.03 15.50
N GLY A 1033 10.68 10.78 16.40
CA GLY A 1033 10.42 11.70 17.52
C GLY A 1033 11.65 11.91 18.39
N ALA A 1034 12.37 10.84 18.73
CA ALA A 1034 13.62 10.93 19.49
C ALA A 1034 14.74 11.66 18.72
N ALA A 1035 14.92 11.34 17.44
CA ALA A 1035 15.94 11.97 16.60
C ALA A 1035 15.67 13.46 16.37
N LEU A 1036 14.40 13.86 16.22
CA LEU A 1036 14.02 15.25 16.11
C LEU A 1036 14.29 16.00 17.42
N ALA A 1037 13.87 15.43 18.56
CA ALA A 1037 14.03 16.02 19.88
C ALA A 1037 15.50 16.22 20.29
N TYR A 1038 16.39 15.29 19.91
CA TYR A 1038 17.77 15.27 20.39
C TYR A 1038 18.83 15.54 19.30
N GLY A 1039 18.42 15.83 18.06
CA GLY A 1039 19.31 16.29 17.00
C GLY A 1039 20.10 15.18 16.28
N HIS A 1040 19.49 14.02 16.00
CA HIS A 1040 20.12 12.89 15.30
C HIS A 1040 19.66 12.66 13.84
N THR A 1041 20.52 12.08 13.03
CA THR A 1041 20.20 11.69 11.64
C THR A 1041 19.63 10.26 11.63
N LEU A 1042 18.76 9.94 10.66
CA LEU A 1042 18.07 8.65 10.59
C LEU A 1042 18.46 7.84 9.35
N VAL A 1043 18.49 6.52 9.51
CA VAL A 1043 18.56 5.55 8.40
C VAL A 1043 17.18 4.95 8.17
N ALA A 1044 16.52 5.36 7.09
CA ALA A 1044 15.25 4.85 6.60
C ALA A 1044 15.49 3.53 5.84
N GLN A 1045 15.18 2.41 6.48
CA GLN A 1045 15.37 1.10 5.91
C GLN A 1045 14.13 0.59 5.19
N SER A 1046 14.36 -0.02 4.03
CA SER A 1046 13.33 -0.56 3.17
C SER A 1046 13.76 -1.92 2.64
N PRO A 1047 12.85 -2.91 2.55
CA PRO A 1047 13.17 -4.23 2.05
C PRO A 1047 13.22 -4.22 0.52
N ILE A 1048 14.40 -4.03 -0.08
CA ILE A 1048 14.69 -4.12 -1.53
C ILE A 1048 13.50 -3.66 -2.42
N ASP A 1049 12.92 -2.50 -2.09
CA ASP A 1049 11.72 -1.97 -2.73
C ASP A 1049 11.76 -0.43 -2.74
N VAL A 1050 11.64 0.13 -3.95
CA VAL A 1050 11.75 1.58 -4.19
C VAL A 1050 10.56 2.35 -3.62
N ASN A 1051 9.36 1.75 -3.65
CA ASN A 1051 8.14 2.39 -3.18
C ASN A 1051 8.13 2.44 -1.65
N ILE A 1052 8.57 1.37 -0.97
CA ILE A 1052 8.70 1.36 0.48
C ILE A 1052 9.78 2.37 0.92
N ALA A 1053 10.92 2.45 0.20
CA ALA A 1053 11.94 3.46 0.44
C ALA A 1053 11.35 4.88 0.36
N LYS A 1054 10.60 5.16 -0.72
CA LYS A 1054 9.92 6.45 -0.92
C LYS A 1054 8.90 6.74 0.16
N GLN A 1055 8.02 5.77 0.45
CA GLN A 1055 6.98 5.90 1.45
C GLN A 1055 7.57 6.20 2.83
N LEU A 1056 8.61 5.48 3.24
CA LEU A 1056 9.25 5.72 4.53
C LEU A 1056 9.91 7.10 4.60
N CYS A 1057 10.57 7.56 3.53
CA CYS A 1057 11.11 8.92 3.47
C CYS A 1057 10.02 9.99 3.57
N ILE A 1058 8.87 9.78 2.92
CA ILE A 1058 7.69 10.66 3.04
C ILE A 1058 7.14 10.64 4.47
N LEU A 1059 7.03 9.46 5.09
CA LEU A 1059 6.55 9.32 6.47
C LEU A 1059 7.45 10.04 7.47
N LEU A 1060 8.77 9.94 7.31
CA LEU A 1060 9.75 10.68 8.11
C LEU A 1060 9.67 12.19 7.87
N GLY A 1061 9.50 12.62 6.61
CA GLY A 1061 9.27 14.02 6.24
C GLY A 1061 8.00 14.60 6.87
N ASN A 1062 6.90 13.84 6.87
CA ASN A 1062 5.64 14.23 7.51
C ASN A 1062 5.77 14.37 9.04
N MET A 1063 6.75 13.70 9.65
CA MET A 1063 7.11 13.87 11.06
C MET A 1063 8.04 15.06 11.33
N GLY A 1064 8.37 15.84 10.30
CA GLY A 1064 9.24 17.00 10.42
C GLY A 1064 10.73 16.69 10.39
N ILE A 1065 11.14 15.47 10.04
CA ILE A 1065 12.56 15.17 9.77
C ILE A 1065 12.92 15.82 8.43
N PRO A 1066 13.92 16.71 8.39
CA PRO A 1066 14.29 17.34 7.13
C PRO A 1066 14.99 16.34 6.21
N ALA A 1067 14.84 16.50 4.90
CA ALA A 1067 15.39 15.57 3.90
C ALA A 1067 16.92 15.42 4.01
N ASN A 1068 17.63 16.45 4.45
CA ASN A 1068 19.06 16.43 4.73
C ASN A 1068 19.45 15.71 6.05
N ARG A 1069 18.53 14.98 6.67
CA ARG A 1069 18.74 14.11 7.84
C ARG A 1069 18.18 12.70 7.67
N ILE A 1070 17.91 12.29 6.42
CA ILE A 1070 17.39 10.97 6.07
C ILE A 1070 18.38 10.29 5.12
N VAL A 1071 18.91 9.13 5.52
CA VAL A 1071 19.72 8.24 4.68
C VAL A 1071 18.87 7.00 4.37
N ILE A 1072 18.91 6.48 3.15
CA ILE A 1072 18.17 5.27 2.76
C ILE A 1072 19.05 4.03 2.94
N ASP A 1073 18.52 3.00 3.61
CA ASP A 1073 19.06 1.63 3.53
C ASP A 1073 18.09 0.78 2.68
N PRO A 1074 18.46 0.43 1.44
CA PRO A 1074 17.60 -0.38 0.55
C PRO A 1074 17.63 -1.88 0.87
N MET A 1075 18.23 -2.27 2.00
CA MET A 1075 18.57 -3.63 2.38
C MET A 1075 19.64 -4.25 1.47
N THR A 1076 20.66 -4.81 2.10
CA THR A 1076 21.83 -5.33 1.37
C THR A 1076 21.65 -6.80 0.99
N GLY A 1077 21.94 -7.13 -0.26
CA GLY A 1077 22.15 -8.48 -0.76
C GLY A 1077 23.64 -8.71 -1.00
N ALA A 1078 24.12 -9.92 -0.69
CA ALA A 1078 25.52 -10.27 -0.86
C ALA A 1078 25.75 -10.91 -2.24
N MET A 1079 26.98 -10.85 -2.74
CA MET A 1079 27.34 -11.61 -3.94
C MET A 1079 27.06 -13.10 -3.74
N GLY A 1080 26.38 -13.73 -4.70
CA GLY A 1080 25.88 -15.11 -4.58
C GLY A 1080 24.56 -15.27 -3.83
N TYR A 1081 24.02 -14.18 -3.24
CA TYR A 1081 22.73 -14.17 -2.56
C TYR A 1081 22.06 -12.79 -2.59
N GLY A 1082 21.31 -12.51 -3.66
CA GLY A 1082 20.40 -11.37 -3.75
C GLY A 1082 21.03 -10.01 -4.11
N ILE A 1083 22.32 -9.97 -4.46
CA ILE A 1083 23.00 -8.73 -4.88
C ILE A 1083 22.35 -8.08 -6.10
N GLU A 1084 21.83 -8.86 -7.03
CA GLU A 1084 21.16 -8.41 -8.25
C GLU A 1084 19.91 -7.56 -7.93
N TYR A 1085 19.16 -7.92 -6.89
CA TYR A 1085 17.99 -7.18 -6.46
C TYR A 1085 18.40 -5.86 -5.78
N THR A 1086 19.34 -5.93 -4.83
CA THR A 1086 19.84 -4.72 -4.15
C THR A 1086 20.46 -3.74 -5.13
N TYR A 1087 21.33 -4.21 -6.03
CA TYR A 1087 21.98 -3.37 -7.04
C TYR A 1087 20.93 -2.67 -7.92
N SER A 1088 19.96 -3.43 -8.44
CA SER A 1088 18.91 -2.88 -9.31
C SER A 1088 17.98 -1.90 -8.59
N VAL A 1089 17.73 -2.10 -7.29
CA VAL A 1089 16.90 -1.18 -6.49
C VAL A 1089 17.67 0.09 -6.14
N MET A 1090 18.96 -0.02 -5.80
CA MET A 1090 19.83 1.13 -5.57
C MET A 1090 19.92 2.04 -6.78
N GLU A 1091 20.16 1.48 -7.98
CA GLU A 1091 20.19 2.28 -9.21
C GLU A 1091 18.85 2.96 -9.47
N ARG A 1092 17.74 2.25 -9.25
CA ARG A 1092 16.39 2.83 -9.41
C ARG A 1092 16.13 3.97 -8.43
N ILE A 1093 16.48 3.81 -7.14
CA ILE A 1093 16.37 4.87 -6.14
C ILE A 1093 17.19 6.08 -6.58
N ARG A 1094 18.46 5.86 -6.94
CA ARG A 1094 19.38 6.94 -7.33
C ARG A 1094 18.90 7.68 -8.58
N LEU A 1095 18.55 6.96 -9.65
CA LEU A 1095 18.08 7.55 -10.90
C LEU A 1095 16.73 8.26 -10.74
N THR A 1096 15.81 7.72 -9.94
CA THR A 1096 14.51 8.35 -9.68
C THR A 1096 14.68 9.63 -8.86
N GLY A 1097 15.58 9.63 -7.87
CA GLY A 1097 15.95 10.83 -7.12
C GLY A 1097 16.55 11.91 -8.01
N LEU A 1098 17.56 11.55 -8.84
CA LEU A 1098 18.19 12.46 -9.80
C LEU A 1098 17.18 13.02 -10.84
N GLY A 1099 16.19 12.20 -11.20
CA GLY A 1099 15.11 12.53 -12.12
C GLY A 1099 13.98 13.39 -11.54
N GLY A 1100 14.07 13.83 -10.29
CA GLY A 1100 13.14 14.83 -9.72
C GLY A 1100 12.32 14.37 -8.51
N ASP A 1101 12.47 13.13 -8.04
CA ASP A 1101 11.79 12.67 -6.83
C ASP A 1101 12.56 13.06 -5.56
N ALA A 1102 12.13 14.16 -4.93
CA ALA A 1102 12.80 14.70 -3.75
C ALA A 1102 12.86 13.73 -2.55
N ALA A 1103 11.92 12.78 -2.43
CA ALA A 1103 11.90 11.81 -1.34
C ALA A 1103 12.94 10.70 -1.54
N LEU A 1104 13.26 10.36 -2.78
CA LEU A 1104 14.28 9.37 -3.13
C LEU A 1104 15.67 9.97 -3.39
N ALA A 1105 15.78 11.30 -3.45
CA ALA A 1105 17.05 12.02 -3.61
C ALA A 1105 17.93 12.00 -2.34
N ALA A 1106 17.90 10.94 -1.52
CA ALA A 1106 18.70 10.80 -0.31
C ALA A 1106 19.98 9.99 -0.54
N PRO A 1107 21.03 10.15 0.30
CA PRO A 1107 22.19 9.26 0.31
C PRO A 1107 21.80 7.83 0.69
N MET A 1108 22.62 6.84 0.29
CA MET A 1108 22.38 5.42 0.58
C MET A 1108 23.46 4.80 1.47
N ILE A 1109 23.04 3.95 2.41
CA ILE A 1109 23.91 3.13 3.25
C ILE A 1109 23.66 1.64 3.01
N VAL A 1110 24.73 0.84 2.97
CA VAL A 1110 24.67 -0.62 2.79
C VAL A 1110 25.61 -1.35 3.77
N SER A 1111 25.29 -2.61 4.06
CA SER A 1111 25.97 -3.45 5.07
C SER A 1111 26.54 -4.74 4.48
N PRO A 1112 27.46 -4.67 3.48
CA PRO A 1112 28.01 -5.86 2.82
C PRO A 1112 28.72 -6.81 3.80
N GLY A 1113 29.38 -6.31 4.84
CA GLY A 1113 30.05 -7.14 5.85
C GLY A 1113 29.07 -8.07 6.58
N GLN A 1114 27.92 -7.53 7.02
CA GLN A 1114 26.89 -8.31 7.72
C GLN A 1114 26.31 -9.41 6.82
N GLU A 1115 26.04 -9.10 5.56
CA GLU A 1115 25.37 -10.03 4.65
C GLU A 1115 26.33 -11.10 4.12
N CYS A 1116 27.55 -10.72 3.77
CA CYS A 1116 28.59 -11.68 3.39
C CYS A 1116 28.93 -12.62 4.57
N ALA A 1117 28.80 -12.18 5.82
CA ALA A 1117 29.03 -13.04 6.99
C ALA A 1117 28.03 -14.20 7.11
N LYS A 1118 26.87 -14.15 6.44
CA LYS A 1118 25.81 -15.16 6.52
C LYS A 1118 25.92 -16.24 5.43
N ILE A 1119 26.50 -15.90 4.28
CA ILE A 1119 26.54 -16.79 3.11
C ILE A 1119 27.55 -17.93 3.29
N LYS A 1120 27.36 -19.00 2.53
CA LYS A 1120 28.15 -20.23 2.62
C LYS A 1120 29.61 -20.00 2.19
N GLU A 1121 29.82 -19.20 1.16
CA GLU A 1121 31.09 -18.94 0.49
C GLU A 1121 32.11 -18.30 1.46
N LEU A 1122 31.63 -17.51 2.43
CA LEU A 1122 32.48 -16.88 3.45
C LEU A 1122 32.74 -17.79 4.67
N ARG A 1123 32.08 -18.95 4.77
CA ARG A 1123 32.11 -19.81 5.97
C ARG A 1123 32.64 -21.21 5.73
N ALA A 1124 32.45 -21.75 4.53
CA ALA A 1124 32.76 -23.14 4.24
C ALA A 1124 34.27 -23.41 4.31
N SER A 1125 34.66 -24.52 4.94
CA SER A 1125 36.08 -24.84 5.10
C SER A 1125 36.73 -25.20 3.76
N GLY A 1126 38.05 -24.97 3.64
CA GLY A 1126 38.81 -25.42 2.48
C GLY A 1126 38.84 -26.94 2.33
N ALA A 1127 38.60 -27.71 3.41
CA ALA A 1127 38.50 -29.16 3.36
C ALA A 1127 37.20 -29.61 2.68
N ASP A 1128 36.08 -28.92 2.94
CA ASP A 1128 34.78 -29.25 2.35
C ASP A 1128 34.69 -28.80 0.88
N PHE A 1129 35.38 -27.71 0.52
CA PHE A 1129 35.37 -27.12 -0.84
C PHE A 1129 36.79 -26.72 -1.29
N PRO A 1130 37.67 -27.68 -1.63
CA PRO A 1130 39.08 -27.40 -1.95
C PRO A 1130 39.25 -26.56 -3.22
N GLU A 1131 38.33 -26.65 -4.18
CA GLU A 1131 38.36 -25.88 -5.44
C GLU A 1131 38.09 -24.39 -5.24
N TRP A 1132 37.51 -24.00 -4.11
CA TRP A 1132 37.15 -22.60 -3.83
C TRP A 1132 38.32 -21.79 -3.24
N GLY A 1133 39.50 -22.37 -3.12
CA GLY A 1133 40.71 -21.70 -2.62
C GLY A 1133 40.69 -21.37 -1.13
N GLU A 1134 41.69 -20.58 -0.71
CA GLU A 1134 41.93 -20.23 0.70
C GLU A 1134 40.80 -19.38 1.29
N LEU A 1135 40.26 -19.81 2.43
CA LEU A 1135 39.09 -19.19 3.08
C LEU A 1135 39.35 -17.73 3.47
N GLU A 1136 40.52 -17.40 4.01
CA GLU A 1136 40.87 -16.02 4.40
C GLU A 1136 40.82 -15.06 3.22
N LYS A 1137 41.47 -15.43 2.11
CA LYS A 1137 41.49 -14.64 0.87
C LYS A 1137 40.10 -14.57 0.25
N ARG A 1138 39.38 -15.69 0.20
CA ARG A 1138 38.03 -15.76 -0.35
C ARG A 1138 37.09 -14.84 0.43
N ALA A 1139 37.09 -14.90 1.76
CA ALA A 1139 36.27 -14.05 2.61
C ALA A 1139 36.54 -12.56 2.37
N ALA A 1140 37.81 -12.16 2.27
CA ALA A 1140 38.18 -10.78 2.00
C ALA A 1140 37.72 -10.31 0.61
N VAL A 1141 37.97 -11.11 -0.43
CA VAL A 1141 37.61 -10.77 -1.81
C VAL A 1141 36.10 -10.75 -2.01
N TRP A 1142 35.35 -11.63 -1.35
CA TRP A 1142 33.88 -11.69 -1.49
C TRP A 1142 33.20 -10.44 -0.94
N GLU A 1143 33.62 -10.02 0.25
CA GLU A 1143 33.12 -8.79 0.88
C GLU A 1143 33.51 -7.55 0.07
N LEU A 1144 34.77 -7.49 -0.39
CA LEU A 1144 35.26 -6.40 -1.23
C LEU A 1144 34.50 -6.32 -2.56
N SER A 1145 34.25 -7.46 -3.22
CA SER A 1145 33.55 -7.51 -4.50
C SER A 1145 32.08 -7.11 -4.35
N THR A 1146 31.42 -7.56 -3.29
CA THR A 1146 30.06 -7.14 -2.94
C THR A 1146 30.02 -5.63 -2.71
N ALA A 1147 30.90 -5.10 -1.86
CA ALA A 1147 30.94 -3.68 -1.55
C ALA A 1147 31.26 -2.81 -2.78
N THR A 1148 32.18 -3.27 -3.65
CA THR A 1148 32.55 -2.56 -4.88
C THR A 1148 31.39 -2.51 -5.88
N ALA A 1149 30.60 -3.59 -6.00
CA ALA A 1149 29.40 -3.56 -6.84
C ALA A 1149 28.38 -2.55 -6.31
N LEU A 1150 28.10 -2.55 -5.01
CA LEU A 1150 27.14 -1.61 -4.41
C LEU A 1150 27.63 -0.15 -4.43
N LEU A 1151 28.95 0.05 -4.40
CA LEU A 1151 29.58 1.37 -4.62
C LEU A 1151 29.23 1.92 -6.00
N TYR A 1152 29.29 1.11 -7.06
CA TYR A 1152 28.91 1.53 -8.40
C TYR A 1152 27.40 1.78 -8.55
N ALA A 1153 26.56 1.07 -7.78
CA ALA A 1153 25.11 1.30 -7.75
C ALA A 1153 24.69 2.58 -7.02
N GLY A 1154 25.59 3.21 -6.25
CA GLY A 1154 25.31 4.48 -5.57
C GLY A 1154 25.42 4.50 -4.07
N ALA A 1155 26.05 3.51 -3.42
CA ALA A 1155 26.27 3.58 -1.97
C ALA A 1155 27.15 4.79 -1.57
N ASP A 1156 26.71 5.53 -0.55
CA ASP A 1156 27.45 6.63 0.07
C ASP A 1156 28.14 6.20 1.37
N ILE A 1157 27.64 5.17 2.06
CA ILE A 1157 28.27 4.54 3.22
C ILE A 1157 28.25 3.02 3.04
N LEU A 1158 29.40 2.37 3.25
CA LEU A 1158 29.52 0.91 3.21
C LEU A 1158 30.05 0.38 4.55
N ILE A 1159 29.25 -0.42 5.27
CA ILE A 1159 29.62 -1.04 6.56
C ILE A 1159 30.31 -2.38 6.32
N MET A 1160 31.59 -2.44 6.69
CA MET A 1160 32.50 -3.57 6.47
C MET A 1160 32.84 -4.31 7.77
N TYR A 1161 33.06 -5.63 7.67
CA TYR A 1161 33.50 -6.52 8.75
C TYR A 1161 34.96 -6.95 8.59
N ASN A 1162 35.41 -7.21 7.36
CA ASN A 1162 36.78 -7.63 7.10
C ASN A 1162 37.73 -6.40 7.04
N PRO A 1163 38.77 -6.35 7.88
CA PRO A 1163 39.68 -5.21 7.94
C PRO A 1163 40.53 -5.02 6.66
N GLU A 1164 40.91 -6.10 6.00
CA GLU A 1164 41.67 -6.02 4.74
C GLU A 1164 40.79 -5.52 3.60
N SER A 1165 39.55 -5.99 3.54
CA SER A 1165 38.53 -5.54 2.57
C SER A 1165 38.19 -4.07 2.77
N ALA A 1166 38.02 -3.60 4.01
CA ALA A 1166 37.75 -2.20 4.32
C ALA A 1166 38.89 -1.28 3.83
N ALA A 1167 40.14 -1.64 4.15
CA ALA A 1167 41.31 -0.88 3.71
C ALA A 1167 41.47 -0.91 2.16
N ALA A 1168 41.15 -2.03 1.52
CA ALA A 1168 41.17 -2.15 0.07
C ALA A 1168 40.07 -1.31 -0.59
N LEU A 1169 38.83 -1.37 -0.09
CA LEU A 1169 37.70 -0.60 -0.60
C LEU A 1169 37.98 0.91 -0.50
N ARG A 1170 38.55 1.36 0.61
CA ARG A 1170 38.95 2.77 0.77
C ARG A 1170 39.95 3.19 -0.30
N ARG A 1171 41.00 2.41 -0.55
CA ARG A 1171 41.97 2.68 -1.65
C ARG A 1171 41.29 2.70 -3.01
N THR A 1172 40.32 1.82 -3.25
CA THR A 1172 39.52 1.81 -4.48
C THR A 1172 38.72 3.10 -4.64
N ILE A 1173 38.04 3.55 -3.58
CA ILE A 1173 37.29 4.82 -3.58
C ILE A 1173 38.23 6.00 -3.84
N ASP A 1174 39.36 6.08 -3.12
CA ASP A 1174 40.34 7.15 -3.29
C ASP A 1174 40.86 7.18 -4.73
N GLY A 1175 41.22 6.02 -5.30
CA GLY A 1175 41.67 5.92 -6.70
C GLY A 1175 40.60 6.30 -7.73
N LEU A 1176 39.34 5.94 -7.51
CA LEU A 1176 38.23 6.31 -8.41
C LEU A 1176 37.86 7.80 -8.33
N VAL A 1177 38.14 8.45 -7.19
CA VAL A 1177 37.93 9.89 -7.00
C VAL A 1177 39.13 10.69 -7.53
N GLU A 1178 40.36 10.20 -7.37
CA GLU A 1178 41.61 10.82 -7.86
C GLU A 1178 41.82 10.68 -9.37
N ALA A 1179 41.28 9.65 -10.03
CA ALA A 1179 41.35 9.46 -11.48
C ALA A 1179 40.50 10.47 -12.30
N ARG A 1180 40.00 11.53 -11.66
CA ARG A 1180 39.17 12.60 -12.22
C ARG A 1180 39.96 13.80 -12.72
#